data_AF-A0A848MAQ9-F1
#
_entry.id   AF-A0A848MAQ9-F1
#
_cell.length_a   1.000
_cell.length_b   1.000
_cell.length_c   1.000
_cell.angle_alpha   90.00
_cell.angle_beta   90.00
_cell.angle_gamma   90.00
#
_symmetry.space_group_name_H-M   'P 1'
#
loop_
_entity.id
_entity.type
_entity.pdbx_description
1 polymer ?
#
loop_
_entity_poly.entity_id
_entity_poly.type
_entity_poly.pdbx_seq_one_letter_code
_entity_poly.pdbx_strand_id
1 'polypeptide(L)'
;MNQSNFEAPLRPFGCYRKERLNDVLSRMEQYPLIQQEYKRQTELSKQYALKEAGSSLRQLGSYRIDPFVFKTPRDAAHLLFSIHIRGKGEVRISSVQWSYSERGIPQYLENGDFREDLKGWHVHVTNTAVCQLTEVENGVITPAVPGATPARRSEQHTAARCLHIINSKPEDEVILQYLSPLLVNSDEHYSIQVSLSLIETLNPGVHTKVEFLDNERRTIWPTAVSAPFQRATPTTWSTLHEAAGADASCYLVEGDLEAAERCKRKLLYMLTDMRQGMDLFKRDGWHDDDTYGAVHIGRGLQVTSVIYDIIAAAGVFSSEEEEQLLNDFRYVSNLMMDTGYYSYHLESFPDEKGGKRSNWNADRAVGLGVYALLFPEEELASRYLEHTMTVVDWQLEHVVDHDGAWPENIRYHGAVLHRYFLFFMLLKQLKGTDYFAHTKVKQMYRFLIETATCHDIIQDGAGTPALMSPAVGDANVNDQWFRLLVYAAPFYRDIDPELSEEMMWTWRQGGAQVRDSGASPIPVIPLICAVPDLPARQPDMSSRHYPDIGYVIFRSGVGEHDCGLEQIHDEHFAIYEASPLTYHAHHDEGHFSIWAGGVPLTIDAGTGGYYNGDRHWYLSGSAHNVVQFKNAEGRCQNGPLTSECLETLFSEELDYVISRIPDHNALIYERHFMFIRAGFDVYLVWDRIEGSSPSVWNLHTLSTNIEFSGNSMHAEGLGEMKLTAHIVEPEEPVITLSEGAVGGGYPLSVQQHVQIHGESDHDYVVLLEPRRNTEKSVKIITGSGEKIADGVSLYQIIHSNGQRIYAAINRSEQAVRLNIEELGIFKELGSSKDEPVYRNLNQEEEILNLKPHRIHVFYSPSDLKGLVITS
;
A
#
# COMPACT_ATOMS: atom_id res chain seq x y z
N MET A 1 51.25 34.38 -10.20
CA MET A 1 50.02 34.78 -10.91
C MET A 1 49.92 33.97 -12.19
N ASN A 2 49.03 32.98 -12.19
CA ASN A 2 48.23 32.44 -13.30
C ASN A 2 47.66 31.10 -12.84
N GLN A 3 46.67 31.18 -11.95
CA GLN A 3 45.66 30.12 -11.81
C GLN A 3 44.65 30.39 -12.93
N SER A 4 44.74 29.64 -14.03
CA SER A 4 43.64 29.53 -14.97
C SER A 4 42.62 28.58 -14.35
N ASN A 5 41.55 29.14 -13.79
CA ASN A 5 40.34 28.41 -13.45
C ASN A 5 39.80 27.77 -14.74
N PHE A 6 40.04 26.47 -14.91
CA PHE A 6 39.20 25.65 -15.78
C PHE A 6 37.89 25.40 -15.02
N GLU A 7 36.99 26.38 -15.05
CA GLU A 7 35.58 26.11 -14.76
C GLU A 7 35.03 25.33 -15.95
N ALA A 8 34.99 24.00 -15.83
CA ALA A 8 34.23 23.18 -16.76
C ALA A 8 32.77 23.69 -16.72
N PRO A 9 32.18 24.06 -17.87
CA PRO A 9 30.81 24.56 -17.88
C PRO A 9 29.87 23.42 -17.44
N LEU A 10 29.21 23.60 -16.29
CA LEU A 10 28.12 22.72 -15.85
C LEU A 10 27.13 22.55 -17.00
N ARG A 11 26.94 21.32 -17.50
CA ARG A 11 25.88 21.02 -18.45
C ARG A 11 24.59 20.89 -17.64
N PRO A 12 23.63 21.79 -17.84
CA PRO A 12 22.37 21.72 -17.14
C PRO A 12 21.59 20.46 -17.55
N PHE A 13 21.04 19.76 -16.54
CA PHE A 13 20.10 18.64 -16.70
C PHE A 13 19.00 18.94 -17.73
N GLY A 14 18.58 17.98 -18.56
CA GLY A 14 17.40 18.08 -19.42
C GLY A 14 17.33 19.34 -20.29
N CYS A 15 18.49 19.92 -20.63
CA CYS A 15 18.60 21.25 -21.26
C CYS A 15 17.97 22.41 -20.44
N TYR A 16 18.12 22.42 -19.11
CA TYR A 16 18.01 23.68 -18.36
C TYR A 16 19.02 24.68 -18.97
N ARG A 17 18.85 26.00 -18.85
CA ARG A 17 19.90 26.95 -19.25
C ARG A 17 20.70 27.30 -18.00
N LYS A 18 21.92 27.84 -18.14
CA LYS A 18 22.70 28.36 -16.99
C LYS A 18 21.87 29.30 -16.10
N GLU A 19 21.00 30.11 -16.73
CA GLU A 19 20.02 30.98 -16.07
C GLU A 19 19.07 30.19 -15.16
N ARG A 20 18.55 29.04 -15.60
CA ARG A 20 17.63 28.22 -14.81
C ARG A 20 18.33 27.46 -13.67
N LEU A 21 19.63 27.18 -13.78
CA LEU A 21 20.41 26.66 -12.65
C LEU A 21 20.52 27.70 -11.54
N ASN A 22 20.72 28.97 -11.89
CA ASN A 22 20.68 30.06 -10.90
C ASN A 22 19.30 30.15 -10.24
N ASP A 23 18.21 29.92 -10.99
CA ASP A 23 16.86 29.87 -10.41
C ASP A 23 16.71 28.70 -9.42
N VAL A 24 17.32 27.54 -9.68
CA VAL A 24 17.36 26.42 -8.72
C VAL A 24 18.10 26.84 -7.45
N LEU A 25 19.31 27.39 -7.57
CA LEU A 25 20.11 27.84 -6.43
C LEU A 25 19.38 28.92 -5.62
N SER A 26 18.79 29.91 -6.28
CA SER A 26 18.01 30.97 -5.64
C SER A 26 16.81 30.41 -4.88
N ARG A 27 16.12 29.39 -5.44
CA ARG A 27 15.00 28.73 -4.76
C ARG A 27 15.46 27.92 -3.55
N MET A 28 16.59 27.24 -3.64
CA MET A 28 17.18 26.52 -2.50
C MET A 28 17.53 27.47 -1.35
N GLU A 29 17.99 28.69 -1.66
CA GLU A 29 18.22 29.73 -0.65
C GLU A 29 16.91 30.29 -0.07
N GLN A 30 15.88 30.44 -0.91
CA GLN A 30 14.60 31.02 -0.51
C GLN A 30 13.71 30.08 0.31
N TYR A 31 13.71 28.77 0.01
CA TYR A 31 12.78 27.82 0.62
C TYR A 31 13.50 26.78 1.50
N PRO A 32 13.30 26.84 2.83
CA PRO A 32 13.95 25.94 3.78
C PRO A 32 13.73 24.44 3.50
N LEU A 33 12.55 24.04 3.00
CA LEU A 33 12.25 22.64 2.69
C LEU A 33 13.17 22.08 1.60
N ILE A 34 13.42 22.86 0.54
CA ILE A 34 14.31 22.45 -0.56
C ILE A 34 15.77 22.40 -0.05
N GLN A 35 16.18 23.37 0.78
CA GLN A 35 17.50 23.36 1.41
C GLN A 35 17.72 22.14 2.30
N GLN A 36 16.71 21.75 3.08
CA GLN A 36 16.76 20.57 3.94
C GLN A 36 16.90 19.28 3.12
N GLU A 37 16.14 19.15 2.02
CA GLU A 37 16.27 18.01 1.12
C GLU A 37 17.66 17.95 0.49
N TYR A 38 18.22 19.08 0.03
CA TYR A 38 19.59 19.10 -0.49
C TYR A 38 20.61 18.67 0.58
N LYS A 39 20.50 19.20 1.80
CA LYS A 39 21.38 18.81 2.92
C LYS A 39 21.31 17.30 3.19
N ARG A 40 20.12 16.70 3.12
CA ARG A 40 19.94 15.24 3.24
C ARG A 40 20.68 14.49 2.14
N GLN A 41 20.61 14.96 0.89
CA GLN A 41 21.33 14.35 -0.23
C GLN A 41 22.86 14.49 -0.06
N THR A 42 23.36 15.63 0.39
CA THR A 42 24.78 15.80 0.70
C THR A 42 25.25 14.81 1.79
N GLU A 43 24.43 14.62 2.83
CA GLU A 43 24.72 13.64 3.88
C GLU A 43 24.68 12.20 3.34
N LEU A 44 23.70 11.87 2.50
CA LEU A 44 23.62 10.55 1.85
C LEU A 44 24.86 10.26 0.97
N SER A 45 25.30 11.24 0.18
CA SER A 45 26.51 11.16 -0.64
C SER A 45 27.75 10.86 0.24
N LYS A 46 27.91 11.58 1.36
CA LYS A 46 29.01 11.35 2.32
C LYS A 46 28.95 9.97 2.97
N GLN A 47 27.77 9.54 3.39
CA GLN A 47 27.58 8.22 4.00
C GLN A 47 27.97 7.10 3.05
N TYR A 48 27.58 7.19 1.78
CA TYR A 48 27.97 6.20 0.77
C TYR A 48 29.45 6.28 0.38
N ALA A 49 30.04 7.49 0.35
CA ALA A 49 31.48 7.65 0.14
C ALA A 49 32.29 6.90 1.22
N LEU A 50 31.86 6.97 2.48
CA LEU A 50 32.49 6.21 3.57
C LEU A 50 32.32 4.69 3.38
N LYS A 51 31.14 4.24 2.96
CA LYS A 51 30.89 2.80 2.69
C LYS A 51 31.74 2.28 1.53
N GLU A 52 31.89 3.04 0.45
CA GLU A 52 32.76 2.70 -0.69
C GLU A 52 34.25 2.64 -0.34
N ALA A 53 34.68 3.39 0.68
CA ALA A 53 36.05 3.33 1.15
C ALA A 53 36.34 2.03 1.93
N GLY A 54 35.33 1.45 2.58
CA GLY A 54 35.43 0.20 3.35
C GLY A 54 35.14 -1.07 2.53
N SER A 55 34.30 -0.98 1.49
CA SER A 55 33.83 -2.14 0.73
C SER A 55 33.67 -1.86 -0.78
N SER A 56 33.77 -2.91 -1.59
CA SER A 56 33.52 -2.79 -3.04
C SER A 56 32.04 -2.54 -3.33
N LEU A 57 31.73 -1.84 -4.44
CA LEU A 57 30.34 -1.63 -4.89
C LEU A 57 29.55 -2.94 -4.99
N ARG A 58 30.22 -4.05 -5.33
CA ARG A 58 29.61 -5.38 -5.45
C ARG A 58 29.09 -5.92 -4.12
N GLN A 59 29.58 -5.43 -2.98
CA GLN A 59 29.29 -5.99 -1.65
C GLN A 59 28.35 -5.14 -0.79
N LEU A 60 28.08 -3.89 -1.13
CA LEU A 60 27.29 -2.93 -0.34
C LEU A 60 25.83 -3.35 -0.06
N GLY A 61 25.21 -4.12 -0.96
CA GLY A 61 23.83 -4.65 -0.86
C GLY A 61 23.74 -6.11 -1.30
N SER A 62 24.70 -6.92 -0.85
CA SER A 62 24.92 -8.28 -1.37
C SER A 62 24.06 -9.37 -0.73
N TYR A 63 23.01 -9.01 0.03
CA TYR A 63 22.08 -9.96 0.65
C TYR A 63 20.75 -10.03 -0.13
N ARG A 64 20.15 -11.22 -0.18
CA ARG A 64 18.80 -11.48 -0.69
C ARG A 64 18.03 -12.33 0.30
N ILE A 65 16.74 -12.07 0.41
CA ILE A 65 15.83 -12.91 1.19
C ILE A 65 15.39 -14.07 0.30
N ASP A 66 15.59 -15.29 0.79
CA ASP A 66 15.10 -16.53 0.21
C ASP A 66 13.93 -17.05 1.07
N PRO A 67 12.67 -16.89 0.61
CA PRO A 67 11.50 -17.34 1.34
C PRO A 67 11.22 -18.83 1.07
N PHE A 68 10.89 -19.60 2.11
CA PHE A 68 10.27 -20.91 1.98
C PHE A 68 8.89 -20.89 2.63
N VAL A 69 7.85 -20.74 1.81
CA VAL A 69 6.44 -20.76 2.22
C VAL A 69 5.88 -22.17 2.09
N PHE A 70 5.16 -22.64 3.10
CA PHE A 70 4.55 -23.96 3.11
C PHE A 70 3.26 -23.98 3.93
N LYS A 71 2.40 -24.95 3.63
CA LYS A 71 1.19 -25.25 4.40
C LYS A 71 1.45 -26.44 5.31
N THR A 72 1.06 -26.33 6.58
CA THR A 72 1.20 -27.44 7.54
C THR A 72 0.22 -28.57 7.22
N PRO A 73 0.63 -29.84 7.40
CA PRO A 73 -0.28 -30.96 7.20
C PRO A 73 -1.31 -31.02 8.34
N ARG A 74 -2.36 -31.82 8.12
CA ARG A 74 -3.34 -32.15 9.16
C ARG A 74 -2.64 -32.74 10.39
N ASP A 75 -3.13 -32.39 11.58
CA ASP A 75 -2.63 -32.84 12.88
C ASP A 75 -1.22 -32.34 13.27
N ALA A 76 -0.59 -31.46 12.48
CA ALA A 76 0.65 -30.80 12.86
C ALA A 76 0.43 -29.88 14.07
N ALA A 77 1.31 -30.02 15.07
CA ALA A 77 1.33 -29.18 16.27
C ALA A 77 2.68 -28.50 16.49
N HIS A 78 3.75 -29.09 15.96
CA HIS A 78 5.09 -28.51 16.01
C HIS A 78 5.82 -28.68 14.67
N LEU A 79 6.84 -27.84 14.45
CA LEU A 79 7.82 -28.04 13.40
C LEU A 79 9.26 -27.98 13.94
N LEU A 80 10.16 -28.61 13.20
CA LEU A 80 11.61 -28.39 13.26
C LEU A 80 12.08 -28.01 11.87
N PHE A 81 13.14 -27.21 11.78
CA PHE A 81 13.74 -26.89 10.49
C PHE A 81 15.26 -26.85 10.52
N SER A 82 15.85 -27.04 9.33
CA SER A 82 17.28 -26.91 9.11
C SER A 82 17.59 -26.26 7.78
N ILE A 83 18.66 -25.47 7.76
CA ILE A 83 19.20 -24.84 6.54
C ILE A 83 20.43 -25.65 6.12
N HIS A 84 20.42 -26.15 4.90
CA HIS A 84 21.48 -26.97 4.32
C HIS A 84 22.26 -26.15 3.30
N ILE A 85 23.56 -26.03 3.49
CA ILE A 85 24.48 -25.29 2.62
C ILE A 85 25.44 -26.28 1.99
N ARG A 86 25.27 -26.53 0.68
CA ARG A 86 26.01 -27.56 -0.05
C ARG A 86 26.68 -27.03 -1.31
N GLY A 87 27.82 -27.61 -1.64
CA GLY A 87 28.58 -27.25 -2.83
C GLY A 87 29.71 -26.29 -2.52
N LYS A 88 30.71 -26.26 -3.40
CA LYS A 88 31.90 -25.43 -3.26
C LYS A 88 31.52 -23.94 -3.40
N GLY A 89 31.95 -23.11 -2.45
CA GLY A 89 31.73 -21.67 -2.49
C GLY A 89 31.69 -21.02 -1.11
N GLU A 90 31.36 -19.74 -1.09
CA GLU A 90 31.22 -18.92 0.11
C GLU A 90 29.77 -18.46 0.27
N VAL A 91 29.21 -18.65 1.47
CA VAL A 91 27.86 -18.22 1.83
C VAL A 91 27.93 -17.41 3.11
N ARG A 92 27.22 -16.28 3.15
CA ARG A 92 26.98 -15.52 4.38
C ARG A 92 25.50 -15.50 4.68
N ILE A 93 25.11 -15.74 5.92
CA ILE A 93 23.71 -15.68 6.39
C ILE A 93 23.62 -14.58 7.45
N SER A 94 22.88 -13.51 7.16
CA SER A 94 22.74 -12.39 8.10
C SER A 94 21.58 -12.58 9.07
N SER A 95 20.53 -13.29 8.66
CA SER A 95 19.36 -13.52 9.49
C SER A 95 18.50 -14.68 8.98
N VAL A 96 17.70 -15.23 9.89
CA VAL A 96 16.59 -16.15 9.63
C VAL A 96 15.35 -15.60 10.33
N GLN A 97 14.24 -15.52 9.61
CA GLN A 97 12.94 -15.12 10.15
C GLN A 97 11.94 -16.26 9.98
N TRP A 98 11.10 -16.44 11.01
CA TRP A 98 9.97 -17.36 11.04
C TRP A 98 8.69 -16.52 11.06
N SER A 99 7.70 -16.85 10.23
CA SER A 99 6.47 -16.06 10.14
C SER A 99 5.23 -16.94 10.04
N TYR A 100 4.20 -16.53 10.76
CA TYR A 100 2.86 -17.11 10.67
C TYR A 100 2.13 -16.42 9.52
N SER A 101 2.43 -16.91 8.32
CA SER A 101 2.02 -16.29 7.05
C SER A 101 0.51 -16.31 6.82
N GLU A 102 -0.24 -17.22 7.45
CA GLU A 102 -1.71 -17.19 7.47
C GLU A 102 -2.25 -15.88 8.04
N ARG A 103 -1.48 -15.17 8.88
CA ARG A 103 -1.85 -13.89 9.47
C ARG A 103 -0.85 -12.76 9.18
N GLY A 104 0.18 -13.03 8.39
CA GLY A 104 1.26 -12.09 8.07
C GLY A 104 2.12 -11.67 9.28
N ILE A 105 2.09 -12.42 10.39
CA ILE A 105 2.74 -12.00 11.65
C ILE A 105 4.11 -12.69 11.80
N PRO A 106 5.21 -11.91 11.93
CA PRO A 106 6.51 -12.45 12.33
C PRO A 106 6.43 -13.11 13.71
N GLN A 107 6.97 -14.31 13.83
CA GLN A 107 6.98 -15.08 15.06
C GLN A 107 8.37 -15.02 15.70
N TYR A 108 8.42 -15.14 17.03
CA TYR A 108 9.69 -15.12 17.74
C TYR A 108 10.55 -16.34 17.36
N LEU A 109 11.76 -16.07 16.90
CA LEU A 109 12.81 -17.05 16.66
C LEU A 109 14.02 -16.64 17.50
N GLU A 110 14.46 -17.53 18.40
CA GLU A 110 15.59 -17.22 19.27
C GLU A 110 16.86 -17.02 18.43
N ASN A 111 17.51 -15.86 18.61
CA ASN A 111 18.77 -15.53 17.96
C ASN A 111 18.74 -15.74 16.42
N GLY A 112 17.62 -15.37 15.78
CA GLY A 112 17.48 -15.41 14.33
C GLY A 112 18.42 -14.45 13.58
N ASP A 113 18.99 -13.46 14.26
CA ASP A 113 19.94 -12.48 13.71
C ASP A 113 21.41 -12.73 14.10
N PHE A 114 21.69 -13.84 14.78
CA PHE A 114 23.03 -14.26 15.21
C PHE A 114 23.78 -13.27 16.11
N ARG A 115 23.08 -12.36 16.81
CA ARG A 115 23.69 -11.43 17.78
C ARG A 115 24.17 -12.12 19.06
N GLU A 116 23.55 -13.23 19.44
CA GLU A 116 23.89 -14.06 20.60
C GLU A 116 24.66 -15.34 20.17
N ASP A 117 25.60 -15.18 19.25
CA ASP A 117 26.38 -16.25 18.62
C ASP A 117 25.48 -17.31 17.94
N LEU A 118 25.55 -18.56 18.37
CA LEU A 118 24.77 -19.70 17.84
C LEU A 118 23.76 -20.22 18.88
N LYS A 119 23.38 -19.42 19.88
CA LYS A 119 22.34 -19.81 20.85
C LYS A 119 21.06 -20.19 20.11
N GLY A 120 20.43 -21.32 20.48
CA GLY A 120 19.24 -21.86 19.81
C GLY A 120 19.55 -22.67 18.53
N TRP A 121 20.79 -22.65 18.04
CA TRP A 121 21.21 -23.30 16.81
C TRP A 121 22.27 -24.38 17.06
N HIS A 122 22.27 -25.40 16.22
CA HIS A 122 23.34 -26.38 16.15
C HIS A 122 23.89 -26.45 14.72
N VAL A 123 25.22 -26.43 14.62
CA VAL A 123 25.93 -26.41 13.34
C VAL A 123 26.61 -27.75 13.15
N HIS A 124 26.19 -28.49 12.13
CA HIS A 124 26.89 -29.69 11.66
C HIS A 124 27.78 -29.29 10.50
N VAL A 125 29.06 -29.61 10.59
CA VAL A 125 30.05 -29.32 9.55
C VAL A 125 30.64 -30.64 9.08
N THR A 126 30.65 -30.86 7.77
CA THR A 126 31.25 -32.05 7.16
C THR A 126 32.55 -31.70 6.42
N ASN A 127 33.43 -32.69 6.29
CA ASN A 127 34.61 -32.61 5.42
C ASN A 127 35.54 -31.42 5.72
N THR A 128 35.68 -30.49 4.77
CA THR A 128 36.57 -29.34 4.84
C THR A 128 35.84 -28.00 4.95
N ALA A 129 34.53 -28.04 5.24
CA ALA A 129 33.76 -26.84 5.46
C ALA A 129 34.22 -26.08 6.71
N VAL A 130 34.13 -24.76 6.65
CA VAL A 130 34.38 -23.85 7.78
C VAL A 130 33.11 -23.04 8.00
N CYS A 131 32.72 -22.86 9.26
CA CYS A 131 31.58 -22.05 9.65
C CYS A 131 32.00 -21.18 10.83
N GLN A 132 31.91 -19.85 10.69
CA GLN A 132 32.34 -18.90 11.70
C GLN A 132 31.46 -17.65 11.69
N LEU A 133 31.36 -16.97 12.83
CA LEU A 133 30.71 -15.66 12.90
C LEU A 133 31.68 -14.57 12.49
N THR A 134 31.21 -13.66 11.63
CA THR A 134 31.98 -12.48 11.20
C THR A 134 31.16 -11.22 11.42
N GLU A 135 31.84 -10.13 11.78
CA GLU A 135 31.22 -8.81 11.80
C GLU A 135 30.86 -8.37 10.39
N VAL A 136 29.72 -7.71 10.27
CA VAL A 136 29.28 -7.08 9.02
C VAL A 136 29.27 -5.58 9.26
N GLU A 137 29.88 -4.81 8.35
CA GLU A 137 29.82 -3.36 8.45
C GLU A 137 28.37 -2.87 8.50
N ASN A 138 28.11 -1.94 9.42
CA ASN A 138 26.78 -1.34 9.59
C ASN A 138 26.33 -0.72 8.25
N GLY A 139 25.27 -1.30 7.66
CA GLY A 139 24.69 -0.83 6.40
C GLY A 139 24.73 -1.82 5.24
N VAL A 140 25.27 -3.03 5.42
CA VAL A 140 25.13 -4.17 4.48
C VAL A 140 23.86 -4.99 4.77
N ILE A 141 23.22 -4.78 5.93
CA ILE A 141 21.94 -5.39 6.27
C ILE A 141 20.88 -4.80 5.35
N THR A 142 20.20 -5.69 4.62
CA THR A 142 19.11 -5.41 3.68
C THR A 142 18.16 -4.34 4.24
N PRO A 143 17.76 -3.34 3.43
CA PRO A 143 16.60 -2.52 3.78
C PRO A 143 15.43 -3.43 4.16
N ALA A 144 14.62 -3.02 5.13
CA ALA A 144 13.36 -3.72 5.36
C ALA A 144 12.61 -3.81 4.03
N VAL A 145 12.12 -5.00 3.68
CA VAL A 145 11.33 -5.18 2.46
C VAL A 145 10.15 -4.21 2.56
N PRO A 146 9.92 -3.33 1.57
CA PRO A 146 8.76 -2.45 1.57
C PRO A 146 7.48 -3.27 1.76
N GLY A 147 6.64 -2.89 2.73
CA GLY A 147 5.41 -3.63 3.08
C GLY A 147 5.60 -4.76 4.10
N ALA A 148 6.82 -5.15 4.47
CA ALA A 148 6.99 -6.14 5.53
C ALA A 148 6.61 -5.56 6.90
N THR A 149 5.74 -6.26 7.62
CA THR A 149 5.44 -5.97 9.02
C THR A 149 6.75 -6.05 9.81
N PRO A 150 7.22 -4.94 10.42
CA PRO A 150 8.48 -4.98 11.14
C PRO A 150 8.34 -5.93 12.32
N ALA A 151 9.27 -6.88 12.47
CA ALA A 151 9.45 -7.52 13.76
C ALA A 151 9.76 -6.44 14.80
N ARG A 152 9.18 -6.51 16.02
CA ARG A 152 9.48 -5.60 17.13
C ARG A 152 10.99 -5.46 17.27
N ARG A 153 11.56 -4.33 16.81
CA ARG A 153 12.99 -4.06 16.94
C ARG A 153 13.26 -3.76 18.40
N SER A 154 14.14 -4.56 19.02
CA SER A 154 14.81 -4.09 20.24
C SER A 154 15.84 -3.05 19.81
N GLU A 155 15.70 -1.83 20.33
CA GLU A 155 16.69 -0.76 20.23
C GLU A 155 17.93 -1.15 21.06
N GLN A 156 18.75 -2.05 20.54
CA GLN A 156 20.09 -2.29 21.06
C GLN A 156 21.09 -2.28 19.92
N HIS A 157 21.97 -1.27 19.97
CA HIS A 157 23.13 -1.10 19.10
C HIS A 157 24.22 -2.12 19.46
N THR A 158 24.03 -3.38 19.07
CA THR A 158 25.14 -4.34 18.97
C THR A 158 25.65 -4.38 17.53
N ALA A 159 26.95 -4.65 17.34
CA ALA A 159 27.54 -4.76 16.01
C ALA A 159 26.84 -5.89 15.22
N ALA A 160 26.45 -5.60 13.98
CA ALA A 160 25.85 -6.60 13.10
C ALA A 160 26.82 -7.77 12.87
N ARG A 161 26.32 -9.01 13.01
CA ARG A 161 27.07 -10.24 12.72
C ARG A 161 26.37 -11.03 11.62
N CYS A 162 27.14 -11.84 10.90
CA CYS A 162 26.60 -12.87 10.02
C CYS A 162 27.37 -14.17 10.21
N LEU A 163 26.72 -15.26 9.86
CA LEU A 163 27.36 -16.55 9.75
C LEU A 163 28.05 -16.66 8.40
N HIS A 164 29.37 -16.82 8.40
CA HIS A 164 30.19 -16.98 7.20
C HIS A 164 30.63 -18.44 7.08
N ILE A 165 30.22 -19.05 5.97
CA ILE A 165 30.43 -20.44 5.62
C ILE A 165 31.31 -20.54 4.38
N ILE A 166 32.36 -21.36 4.45
CA ILE A 166 33.27 -21.64 3.34
C ILE A 166 33.31 -23.14 3.10
N ASN A 167 32.78 -23.56 1.95
CA ASN A 167 32.85 -24.94 1.48
C ASN A 167 33.99 -25.04 0.46
N SER A 168 35.07 -25.73 0.84
CA SER A 168 36.27 -25.86 0.00
C SER A 168 36.10 -26.88 -1.13
N LYS A 169 35.23 -27.87 -0.95
CA LYS A 169 34.97 -28.96 -1.91
C LYS A 169 33.48 -29.08 -2.28
N PRO A 170 33.15 -29.63 -3.46
CA PRO A 170 31.76 -29.85 -3.87
C PRO A 170 30.94 -30.73 -2.92
N GLU A 171 31.58 -31.68 -2.26
CA GLU A 171 30.95 -32.58 -1.28
C GLU A 171 30.85 -31.98 0.14
N ASP A 172 31.38 -30.77 0.37
CA ASP A 172 31.26 -30.09 1.66
C ASP A 172 29.79 -29.67 1.91
N GLU A 173 29.33 -29.93 3.13
CA GLU A 173 28.00 -29.55 3.62
C GLU A 173 28.11 -28.94 5.03
N VAL A 174 27.39 -27.84 5.23
CA VAL A 174 27.06 -27.28 6.54
C VAL A 174 25.55 -27.35 6.75
N ILE A 175 25.11 -27.80 7.92
CA ILE A 175 23.70 -27.87 8.30
C ILE A 175 23.51 -27.01 9.54
N LEU A 176 22.63 -26.01 9.44
CA LEU A 176 22.19 -25.18 10.56
C LEU A 176 20.83 -25.70 11.01
N GLN A 177 20.80 -26.34 12.16
CA GLN A 177 19.59 -26.91 12.73
C GLN A 177 19.08 -26.02 13.86
N TYR A 178 17.83 -25.59 13.77
CA TYR A 178 17.19 -24.91 14.89
C TYR A 178 16.73 -25.95 15.91
N LEU A 179 17.08 -25.75 17.18
CA LEU A 179 16.97 -26.79 18.21
C LEU A 179 15.59 -26.87 18.88
N SER A 180 14.86 -25.77 18.88
CA SER A 180 13.58 -25.65 19.59
C SER A 180 12.42 -25.95 18.65
N PRO A 181 11.54 -26.92 18.95
CA PRO A 181 10.31 -27.10 18.20
C PRO A 181 9.46 -25.83 18.21
N LEU A 182 9.05 -25.39 17.03
CA LEU A 182 8.18 -24.22 16.87
C LEU A 182 6.72 -24.68 16.83
N LEU A 183 5.83 -23.97 17.53
CA LEU A 183 4.40 -24.28 17.52
C LEU A 183 3.78 -23.91 16.18
N VAL A 184 2.89 -24.78 15.69
CA VAL A 184 2.09 -24.54 14.48
C VAL A 184 0.67 -25.03 14.68
N ASN A 185 -0.25 -24.45 13.95
CA ASN A 185 -1.57 -25.01 13.74
C ASN A 185 -1.57 -25.87 12.48
N SER A 186 -2.45 -26.86 12.44
CA SER A 186 -2.66 -27.70 11.26
C SER A 186 -3.39 -26.95 10.15
N ASP A 187 -3.08 -27.25 8.89
CA ASP A 187 -3.71 -26.69 7.70
C ASP A 187 -3.58 -25.16 7.52
N GLU A 188 -2.51 -24.55 8.05
CA GLU A 188 -2.25 -23.10 7.94
C GLU A 188 -0.90 -22.81 7.28
N HIS A 189 -0.74 -21.60 6.73
CA HIS A 189 0.49 -21.19 6.06
C HIS A 189 1.51 -20.58 7.02
N TYR A 190 2.76 -20.98 6.79
CA TYR A 190 3.92 -20.43 7.46
C TYR A 190 5.08 -20.22 6.49
N SER A 191 6.06 -19.41 6.89
CA SER A 191 7.28 -19.23 6.10
C SER A 191 8.54 -19.14 6.94
N ILE A 192 9.64 -19.64 6.36
CA ILE A 192 11.01 -19.43 6.84
C ILE A 192 11.73 -18.59 5.80
N GLN A 193 12.21 -17.42 6.20
CA GLN A 193 12.93 -16.49 5.34
C GLN A 193 14.41 -16.48 5.74
N VAL A 194 15.31 -16.71 4.78
CA VAL A 194 16.75 -16.73 5.03
C VAL A 194 17.42 -15.58 4.26
N SER A 195 18.13 -14.70 4.95
CA SER A 195 18.88 -13.61 4.31
C SER A 195 20.29 -14.08 3.94
N LEU A 196 20.51 -14.32 2.65
CA LEU A 196 21.68 -14.97 2.07
C LEU A 196 22.54 -14.01 1.24
N SER A 197 23.86 -14.15 1.35
CA SER A 197 24.83 -13.56 0.44
C SER A 197 25.75 -14.63 -0.15
N LEU A 198 25.74 -14.77 -1.47
CA LEU A 198 26.55 -15.72 -2.24
C LEU A 198 27.46 -14.93 -3.19
N ILE A 199 28.78 -15.07 -3.06
CA ILE A 199 29.73 -14.42 -3.98
C ILE A 199 29.67 -15.05 -5.37
N GLU A 200 29.52 -16.38 -5.40
CA GLU A 200 29.43 -17.22 -6.58
C GLU A 200 28.26 -18.21 -6.45
N THR A 201 27.85 -18.83 -7.55
CA THR A 201 26.83 -19.89 -7.52
C THR A 201 27.37 -21.14 -6.80
N LEU A 202 26.61 -21.63 -5.82
CA LEU A 202 26.81 -22.94 -5.21
C LEU A 202 25.95 -24.00 -5.90
N ASN A 203 26.47 -25.22 -6.06
CA ASN A 203 25.70 -26.37 -6.56
C ASN A 203 25.92 -27.57 -5.61
N PRO A 204 24.87 -28.09 -4.94
CA PRO A 204 23.44 -27.80 -5.17
C PRO A 204 22.89 -26.53 -4.51
N GLY A 205 23.66 -25.79 -3.71
CA GLY A 205 23.21 -24.51 -3.16
C GLY A 205 22.68 -24.57 -1.72
N VAL A 206 21.88 -23.56 -1.35
CA VAL A 206 21.26 -23.44 -0.04
C VAL A 206 19.80 -23.87 -0.11
N HIS A 207 19.33 -24.71 0.81
CA HIS A 207 17.90 -25.06 0.89
C HIS A 207 17.46 -25.27 2.34
N THR A 208 16.19 -25.05 2.60
CA THR A 208 15.55 -25.24 3.90
C THR A 208 14.78 -26.55 3.92
N LYS A 209 14.87 -27.29 5.02
CA LYS A 209 14.05 -28.49 5.29
C LYS A 209 13.18 -28.27 6.50
N VAL A 210 11.95 -28.77 6.45
CA VAL A 210 10.97 -28.68 7.53
C VAL A 210 10.41 -30.06 7.84
N GLU A 211 10.45 -30.42 9.12
CA GLU A 211 9.87 -31.63 9.66
C GLU A 211 8.65 -31.29 10.53
N PHE A 212 7.52 -31.95 10.30
CA PHE A 212 6.28 -31.72 11.02
C PHE A 212 6.05 -32.80 12.08
N LEU A 213 5.68 -32.36 13.28
CA LEU A 213 5.47 -33.22 14.44
C LEU A 213 4.05 -33.05 14.99
N ASP A 214 3.48 -34.14 15.52
CA ASP A 214 2.24 -34.11 16.30
C ASP A 214 2.45 -33.59 17.74
N ASN A 215 1.39 -33.63 18.55
CA ASN A 215 1.43 -33.28 19.97
C ASN A 215 2.34 -34.21 20.80
N GLU A 216 2.53 -35.46 20.37
CA GLU A 216 3.44 -36.43 20.98
C GLU A 216 4.89 -36.32 20.46
N ARG A 217 5.19 -35.32 19.64
CA ARG A 217 6.50 -35.08 19.00
C ARG A 217 6.96 -36.20 18.06
N ARG A 218 6.02 -36.91 17.43
CA ARG A 218 6.31 -37.89 16.38
C ARG A 218 6.19 -37.24 15.01
N THR A 219 7.08 -37.61 14.10
CA THR A 219 7.03 -37.18 12.70
C THR A 219 5.77 -37.71 12.03
N ILE A 220 4.96 -36.82 11.45
CA ILE A 220 3.65 -37.19 10.87
C ILE A 220 3.58 -37.01 9.34
N TRP A 221 4.59 -36.41 8.73
CA TRP A 221 4.58 -36.09 7.31
C TRP A 221 5.99 -36.18 6.71
N PRO A 222 6.15 -36.45 5.40
CA PRO A 222 7.44 -36.31 4.73
C PRO A 222 8.04 -34.93 4.93
N THR A 223 9.36 -34.85 5.12
CA THR A 223 10.09 -33.59 5.24
C THR A 223 9.82 -32.71 4.01
N ALA A 224 9.32 -31.50 4.23
CA ALA A 224 9.19 -30.51 3.17
C ALA A 224 10.55 -29.87 2.89
N VAL A 225 10.86 -29.61 1.62
CA VAL A 225 12.17 -29.10 1.19
C VAL A 225 11.95 -27.93 0.23
N SER A 226 12.62 -26.80 0.48
CA SER A 226 12.58 -25.64 -0.41
C SER A 226 13.31 -25.93 -1.72
N ALA A 227 13.01 -25.12 -2.74
CA ALA A 227 13.89 -25.05 -3.90
C ALA A 227 15.29 -24.59 -3.47
N PRO A 228 16.37 -25.05 -4.12
CA PRO A 228 17.72 -24.60 -3.79
C PRO A 228 17.99 -23.19 -4.30
N PHE A 229 18.43 -22.30 -3.40
CA PHE A 229 19.03 -21.02 -3.75
C PHE A 229 20.47 -21.21 -4.20
N GLN A 230 20.72 -20.98 -5.49
CA GLN A 230 21.99 -21.27 -6.18
C GLN A 230 22.46 -20.11 -7.07
N ARG A 231 22.12 -18.87 -6.72
CA ARG A 231 22.50 -17.68 -7.49
C ARG A 231 23.44 -16.78 -6.70
N ALA A 232 24.39 -16.16 -7.39
CA ALA A 232 25.19 -15.10 -6.79
C ALA A 232 24.30 -13.90 -6.45
N THR A 233 24.66 -13.16 -5.40
CA THR A 233 23.90 -12.00 -4.91
C THR A 233 24.79 -10.75 -4.87
N PRO A 234 25.29 -10.26 -6.03
CA PRO A 234 25.97 -8.98 -6.06
C PRO A 234 25.02 -7.88 -5.59
N THR A 235 25.56 -6.70 -5.29
CA THR A 235 24.73 -5.53 -4.99
C THR A 235 23.86 -5.21 -6.21
N THR A 236 22.53 -5.15 -6.03
CA THR A 236 21.65 -4.75 -7.14
C THR A 236 21.91 -3.30 -7.51
N TRP A 237 21.71 -2.99 -8.78
CA TRP A 237 21.71 -1.61 -9.25
C TRP A 237 20.77 -0.71 -8.43
N SER A 238 19.60 -1.22 -8.02
CA SER A 238 18.59 -0.46 -7.27
C SER A 238 19.09 0.03 -5.92
N THR A 239 20.02 -0.70 -5.28
CA THR A 239 20.62 -0.32 -3.98
C THR A 239 21.49 0.93 -4.08
N LEU A 240 22.11 1.18 -5.23
CA LEU A 240 23.03 2.29 -5.46
C LEU A 240 22.34 3.52 -6.05
N HIS A 241 21.06 3.38 -6.39
CA HIS A 241 20.34 4.33 -7.22
C HIS A 241 20.17 5.72 -6.58
N GLU A 242 19.63 5.79 -5.35
CA GLU A 242 19.46 7.05 -4.63
C GLU A 242 20.83 7.68 -4.31
N ALA A 243 21.84 6.87 -3.99
CA ALA A 243 23.20 7.33 -3.71
C ALA A 243 23.87 7.96 -4.94
N ALA A 244 23.70 7.36 -6.13
CA ALA A 244 24.19 7.93 -7.38
C ALA A 244 23.48 9.26 -7.70
N GLY A 245 22.18 9.36 -7.45
CA GLY A 245 21.43 10.60 -7.62
C GLY A 245 21.83 11.69 -6.61
N ALA A 246 22.19 11.32 -5.39
CA ALA A 246 22.73 12.24 -4.39
C ALA A 246 24.10 12.81 -4.81
N ASP A 247 25.01 11.95 -5.29
CA ASP A 247 26.28 12.42 -5.84
C ASP A 247 26.08 13.36 -7.05
N ALA A 248 25.16 13.02 -7.96
CA ALA A 248 24.83 13.87 -9.09
C ALA A 248 24.28 15.23 -8.66
N SER A 249 23.49 15.27 -7.58
CA SER A 249 22.93 16.51 -7.05
C SER A 249 23.99 17.38 -6.38
N CYS A 250 24.97 16.79 -5.68
CA CYS A 250 26.16 17.51 -5.19
C CYS A 250 26.94 18.14 -6.35
N TYR A 251 27.17 17.40 -7.44
CA TYR A 251 27.81 17.96 -8.63
C TYR A 251 26.99 19.09 -9.26
N LEU A 252 25.68 18.92 -9.40
CA LEU A 252 24.78 19.92 -9.99
C LEU A 252 24.82 21.25 -9.22
N VAL A 253 24.80 21.19 -7.89
CA VAL A 253 24.68 22.38 -7.02
C VAL A 253 26.04 23.01 -6.73
N GLU A 254 27.07 22.21 -6.45
CA GLU A 254 28.38 22.69 -5.97
C GLU A 254 29.50 22.59 -7.01
N GLY A 255 29.28 21.86 -8.11
CA GLY A 255 30.35 21.51 -9.05
C GLY A 255 31.36 20.52 -8.46
N ASP A 256 30.98 19.74 -7.45
CA ASP A 256 31.84 18.74 -6.79
C ASP A 256 32.27 17.64 -7.77
N LEU A 257 33.50 17.74 -8.28
CA LEU A 257 34.09 16.76 -9.19
C LEU A 257 34.36 15.40 -8.53
N GLU A 258 34.59 15.36 -7.22
CA GLU A 258 34.73 14.08 -6.51
C GLU A 258 33.39 13.35 -6.45
N ALA A 259 32.29 14.08 -6.21
CA ALA A 259 30.95 13.53 -6.30
C ALA A 259 30.65 13.02 -7.73
N ALA A 260 30.99 13.79 -8.77
CA ALA A 260 30.84 13.33 -10.16
C ALA A 260 31.61 12.03 -10.43
N GLU A 261 32.85 11.91 -9.93
CA GLU A 261 33.66 10.70 -10.06
C GLU A 261 33.06 9.51 -9.29
N ARG A 262 32.50 9.72 -8.08
CA ARG A 262 31.75 8.70 -7.33
C ARG A 262 30.48 8.27 -8.07
N CYS A 263 29.78 9.22 -8.66
CA CYS A 263 28.56 9.00 -9.44
C CYS A 263 28.84 8.14 -10.68
N LYS A 264 29.90 8.49 -11.45
CA LYS A 264 30.38 7.70 -12.59
C LYS A 264 30.57 6.22 -12.25
N ARG A 265 31.32 5.93 -11.18
CA ARG A 265 31.61 4.53 -10.79
C ARG A 265 30.34 3.74 -10.49
N LYS A 266 29.35 4.36 -9.83
CA LYS A 266 28.04 3.73 -9.60
C LYS A 266 27.28 3.53 -10.89
N LEU A 267 27.24 4.52 -11.79
CA LEU A 267 26.54 4.40 -13.07
C LEU A 267 27.08 3.23 -13.92
N LEU A 268 28.41 3.14 -14.08
CA LEU A 268 29.06 2.04 -14.80
C LEU A 268 28.71 0.68 -14.20
N TYR A 269 28.76 0.57 -12.86
CA TYR A 269 28.38 -0.65 -12.16
C TYR A 269 26.90 -0.98 -12.36
N MET A 270 26.00 -0.01 -12.15
CA MET A 270 24.55 -0.21 -12.22
C MET A 270 24.11 -0.69 -13.61
N LEU A 271 24.61 -0.08 -14.68
CA LEU A 271 24.25 -0.48 -16.04
C LEU A 271 24.77 -1.87 -16.40
N THR A 272 25.99 -2.21 -15.95
CA THR A 272 26.54 -3.57 -16.11
C THR A 272 25.70 -4.60 -15.36
N ASP A 273 25.29 -4.31 -14.12
CA ASP A 273 24.43 -5.17 -13.30
C ASP A 273 23.03 -5.33 -13.90
N MET A 274 22.41 -4.23 -14.38
CA MET A 274 21.14 -4.26 -15.11
C MET A 274 21.21 -5.22 -16.29
N ARG A 275 22.22 -5.08 -17.15
CA ARG A 275 22.41 -5.96 -18.32
C ARG A 275 22.52 -7.43 -17.92
N GLN A 276 23.37 -7.74 -16.95
CA GLN A 276 23.53 -9.12 -16.47
C GLN A 276 22.22 -9.69 -15.92
N GLY A 277 21.52 -8.93 -15.09
CA GLY A 277 20.26 -9.37 -14.51
C GLY A 277 19.14 -9.52 -15.53
N MET A 278 19.06 -8.63 -16.54
CA MET A 278 18.10 -8.75 -17.64
C MET A 278 18.37 -9.99 -18.50
N ASP A 279 19.62 -10.40 -18.70
CA ASP A 279 19.96 -11.66 -19.39
C ASP A 279 19.42 -12.88 -18.65
N LEU A 280 19.58 -12.89 -17.32
CA LEU A 280 19.05 -13.96 -16.46
C LEU A 280 17.52 -13.97 -16.49
N PHE A 281 16.89 -12.79 -16.39
CA PHE A 281 15.44 -12.64 -16.43
C PHE A 281 14.87 -13.08 -17.78
N LYS A 282 15.52 -12.72 -18.90
CA LYS A 282 15.10 -13.17 -20.24
C LYS A 282 15.22 -14.68 -20.41
N ARG A 283 16.31 -15.28 -19.90
CA ARG A 283 16.61 -16.70 -20.08
C ARG A 283 15.65 -17.60 -19.29
N ASP A 284 15.48 -17.28 -18.01
CA ASP A 284 14.80 -18.16 -17.06
C ASP A 284 13.35 -17.72 -16.82
N GLY A 285 12.97 -16.52 -17.30
CA GLY A 285 11.69 -15.91 -17.02
C GLY A 285 11.67 -15.29 -15.62
N TRP A 286 10.50 -15.37 -14.99
CA TRP A 286 10.24 -14.74 -13.69
C TRP A 286 11.08 -15.33 -12.56
N HIS A 287 11.53 -14.48 -11.63
CA HIS A 287 12.26 -14.83 -10.42
C HIS A 287 11.68 -14.13 -9.18
N ASP A 288 12.00 -14.61 -7.99
CA ASP A 288 11.67 -13.96 -6.71
C ASP A 288 12.43 -12.62 -6.45
N ASP A 289 13.18 -12.13 -7.44
CA ASP A 289 13.85 -10.82 -7.43
C ASP A 289 13.44 -10.08 -8.72
N ASP A 290 12.43 -9.22 -8.60
CA ASP A 290 11.87 -8.46 -9.73
C ASP A 290 12.67 -7.22 -10.10
N THR A 291 13.79 -6.93 -9.41
CA THR A 291 14.67 -5.79 -9.69
C THR A 291 15.13 -5.71 -11.16
N TYR A 292 15.13 -6.83 -11.86
CA TYR A 292 15.51 -6.97 -13.27
C TYR A 292 14.34 -7.14 -14.23
N GLY A 293 13.10 -7.07 -13.73
CA GLY A 293 11.88 -7.05 -14.52
C GLY A 293 11.63 -5.69 -15.19
N ALA A 294 10.78 -5.69 -16.21
CA ALA A 294 10.55 -4.52 -17.06
C ALA A 294 10.07 -3.27 -16.30
N VAL A 295 9.32 -3.44 -15.20
CA VAL A 295 8.88 -2.32 -14.36
C VAL A 295 10.06 -1.59 -13.71
N HIS A 296 10.93 -2.32 -13.00
CA HIS A 296 12.03 -1.71 -12.26
C HIS A 296 13.15 -1.26 -13.18
N ILE A 297 13.45 -2.00 -14.26
CA ILE A 297 14.39 -1.54 -15.28
C ILE A 297 13.88 -0.28 -15.97
N GLY A 298 12.57 -0.13 -16.20
CA GLY A 298 11.99 1.07 -16.82
C GLY A 298 12.25 2.30 -15.95
N ARG A 299 11.97 2.17 -14.65
CA ARG A 299 12.26 3.19 -13.63
C ARG A 299 13.76 3.49 -13.55
N GLY A 300 14.60 2.44 -13.55
CA GLY A 300 16.06 2.57 -13.50
C GLY A 300 16.64 3.27 -14.72
N LEU A 301 16.19 2.92 -15.92
CA LEU A 301 16.63 3.53 -17.19
C LEU A 301 16.30 5.03 -17.21
N GLN A 302 15.10 5.39 -16.75
CA GLN A 302 14.67 6.78 -16.65
C GLN A 302 15.66 7.61 -15.81
N VAL A 303 15.95 7.16 -14.58
CA VAL A 303 16.74 7.96 -13.64
C VAL A 303 18.24 7.87 -13.91
N THR A 304 18.77 6.71 -14.35
CA THR A 304 20.18 6.61 -14.75
C THR A 304 20.50 7.51 -15.94
N SER A 305 19.57 7.66 -16.90
CA SER A 305 19.68 8.62 -18.00
C SER A 305 19.78 10.06 -17.49
N VAL A 306 18.93 10.43 -16.51
CA VAL A 306 18.94 11.74 -15.84
C VAL A 306 20.27 11.98 -15.12
N ILE A 307 20.73 11.00 -14.35
CA ILE A 307 21.99 11.08 -13.58
C ILE A 307 23.17 11.30 -14.52
N TYR A 308 23.26 10.54 -15.62
CA TYR A 308 24.34 10.72 -16.60
C TYR A 308 24.30 12.11 -17.24
N ASP A 309 23.14 12.58 -17.69
CA ASP A 309 23.02 13.91 -18.32
C ASP A 309 23.45 15.05 -17.38
N ILE A 310 23.22 14.90 -16.06
CA ILE A 310 23.72 15.85 -15.04
C ILE A 310 25.26 15.88 -15.02
N ILE A 311 25.92 14.73 -14.96
CA ILE A 311 27.38 14.66 -14.72
C ILE A 311 28.23 14.63 -16.00
N ALA A 312 27.63 14.49 -17.17
CA ALA A 312 28.34 14.30 -18.44
C ALA A 312 29.40 15.40 -18.71
N ALA A 313 29.10 16.65 -18.36
CA ALA A 313 30.04 17.77 -18.54
C ALA A 313 31.17 17.85 -17.51
N ALA A 314 31.16 17.01 -16.47
CA ALA A 314 32.24 16.98 -15.48
C ALA A 314 33.57 16.51 -16.09
N GLY A 315 33.53 15.85 -17.26
CA GLY A 315 34.73 15.31 -17.90
C GLY A 315 35.38 14.16 -17.13
N VAL A 316 34.61 13.50 -16.27
CA VAL A 316 35.06 12.38 -15.41
C VAL A 316 35.14 11.05 -16.14
N PHE A 317 34.50 10.93 -17.30
CA PHE A 317 34.55 9.74 -18.15
C PHE A 317 35.75 9.81 -19.09
N SER A 318 36.52 8.72 -19.14
CA SER A 318 37.36 8.45 -20.31
C SER A 318 36.50 8.08 -21.51
N SER A 319 37.05 8.20 -22.73
CA SER A 319 36.33 7.80 -23.95
C SER A 319 35.92 6.32 -23.95
N GLU A 320 36.71 5.44 -23.34
CA GLU A 320 36.39 4.01 -23.22
C GLU A 320 35.24 3.76 -22.22
N GLU A 321 35.26 4.44 -21.07
CA GLU A 321 34.16 4.35 -20.09
C GLU A 321 32.85 4.91 -20.65
N GLU A 322 32.91 6.03 -21.39
CA GLU A 322 31.74 6.63 -22.04
C GLU A 322 31.18 5.70 -23.12
N GLU A 323 32.03 5.13 -23.97
CA GLU A 323 31.61 4.15 -24.98
C GLU A 323 30.96 2.91 -24.33
N GLN A 324 31.53 2.40 -23.24
CA GLN A 324 30.97 1.28 -22.49
C GLN A 324 29.60 1.64 -21.91
N LEU A 325 29.47 2.79 -21.25
CA LEU A 325 28.21 3.26 -20.68
C LEU A 325 27.12 3.40 -21.74
N LEU A 326 27.43 4.01 -22.89
CA LEU A 326 26.47 4.16 -23.99
C LEU A 326 26.09 2.80 -24.58
N ASN A 327 27.02 1.85 -24.67
CA ASN A 327 26.72 0.50 -25.13
C ASN A 327 25.77 -0.26 -24.18
N ASP A 328 25.93 -0.11 -22.87
CA ASP A 328 25.02 -0.74 -21.91
C ASP A 328 23.64 -0.05 -21.91
N PHE A 329 23.57 1.28 -22.05
CA PHE A 329 22.31 1.98 -22.25
C PHE A 329 21.57 1.50 -23.51
N ARG A 330 22.28 1.35 -24.63
CA ARG A 330 21.72 0.79 -25.87
C ARG A 330 21.22 -0.63 -25.65
N TYR A 331 21.97 -1.46 -24.92
CA TYR A 331 21.58 -2.83 -24.61
C TYR A 331 20.26 -2.87 -23.85
N VAL A 332 20.19 -2.15 -22.72
CA VAL A 332 19.00 -2.06 -21.87
C VAL A 332 17.81 -1.56 -22.68
N SER A 333 17.97 -0.46 -23.43
CA SER A 333 16.89 0.13 -24.23
C SER A 333 16.40 -0.79 -25.34
N ASN A 334 17.30 -1.47 -26.06
CA ASN A 334 16.92 -2.45 -27.07
C ASN A 334 16.12 -3.61 -26.46
N LEU A 335 16.55 -4.10 -25.30
CA LEU A 335 15.91 -5.23 -24.64
C LEU A 335 14.51 -4.87 -24.09
N MET A 336 14.27 -3.62 -23.69
CA MET A 336 12.93 -3.11 -23.34
C MET A 336 11.95 -3.07 -24.52
N MET A 337 12.46 -3.09 -25.76
CA MET A 337 11.65 -3.24 -26.98
C MET A 337 11.50 -4.70 -27.44
N ASP A 338 12.15 -5.65 -26.77
CA ASP A 338 12.08 -7.08 -27.11
C ASP A 338 10.85 -7.74 -26.47
N THR A 339 9.96 -8.27 -27.30
CA THR A 339 8.74 -8.95 -26.84
C THR A 339 9.00 -10.30 -26.17
N GLY A 340 10.19 -10.90 -26.41
CA GLY A 340 10.65 -12.09 -25.70
C GLY A 340 11.18 -11.80 -24.30
N TYR A 341 11.52 -10.53 -24.00
CA TYR A 341 11.81 -10.09 -22.64
C TYR A 341 10.55 -9.62 -21.92
N TYR A 342 9.70 -8.82 -22.59
CA TYR A 342 8.43 -8.36 -22.04
C TYR A 342 7.35 -8.26 -23.12
N SER A 343 6.24 -8.96 -22.95
CA SER A 343 5.15 -9.01 -23.96
C SER A 343 4.20 -7.81 -23.89
N TYR A 344 4.72 -6.60 -24.18
CA TYR A 344 3.96 -5.34 -24.16
C TYR A 344 2.87 -5.21 -25.24
N HIS A 345 2.87 -6.07 -26.25
CA HIS A 345 1.99 -5.95 -27.41
C HIS A 345 0.61 -6.60 -27.19
N LEU A 346 0.46 -7.41 -26.14
CA LEU A 346 -0.77 -8.14 -25.83
C LEU A 346 -1.78 -7.22 -25.16
N GLU A 347 -3.04 -7.23 -25.59
CA GLU A 347 -4.08 -6.37 -25.01
C GLU A 347 -4.55 -6.86 -23.65
N SER A 348 -4.71 -8.17 -23.51
CA SER A 348 -4.97 -8.87 -22.26
C SER A 348 -3.88 -9.90 -22.04
N PHE A 349 -3.32 -9.94 -20.83
CA PHE A 349 -2.36 -10.96 -20.41
C PHE A 349 -2.98 -11.81 -19.29
N PRO A 350 -2.75 -13.13 -19.25
CA PRO A 350 -3.32 -14.01 -18.23
C PRO A 350 -2.76 -13.79 -16.82
N ASP A 351 -1.75 -12.94 -16.67
CA ASP A 351 -1.14 -12.51 -15.42
C ASP A 351 -1.09 -10.97 -15.42
N GLU A 352 -1.10 -10.34 -14.26
CA GLU A 352 -1.13 -8.87 -14.05
C GLU A 352 0.10 -8.14 -14.63
N LYS A 353 1.11 -8.93 -15.02
CA LYS A 353 2.49 -8.51 -15.26
C LYS A 353 2.85 -8.37 -16.73
N GLY A 354 1.89 -8.40 -17.64
CA GLY A 354 2.13 -8.29 -19.08
C GLY A 354 1.05 -7.51 -19.81
N GLY A 355 1.35 -7.11 -21.04
CA GLY A 355 0.39 -6.48 -21.94
C GLY A 355 0.27 -4.97 -21.80
N LYS A 356 -0.55 -4.38 -22.67
CA LYS A 356 -0.64 -2.93 -22.89
C LYS A 356 -1.21 -2.18 -21.68
N ARG A 357 -2.11 -2.81 -20.92
CA ARG A 357 -2.83 -2.19 -19.78
C ARG A 357 -1.98 -2.04 -18.52
N SER A 358 -1.03 -2.94 -18.32
CA SER A 358 -0.26 -3.03 -17.07
C SER A 358 0.57 -1.78 -16.78
N ASN A 359 0.63 -1.38 -15.51
CA ASN A 359 1.61 -0.45 -14.95
C ASN A 359 3.07 -0.78 -15.38
N TRP A 360 3.43 -2.06 -15.52
CA TRP A 360 4.76 -2.48 -16.03
C TRP A 360 5.06 -1.89 -17.41
N ASN A 361 4.06 -1.86 -18.29
CA ASN A 361 4.21 -1.32 -19.63
C ASN A 361 4.33 0.21 -19.61
N ALA A 362 3.64 0.88 -18.69
CA ALA A 362 3.74 2.32 -18.47
C ALA A 362 5.17 2.69 -18.04
N ASP A 363 5.65 2.10 -16.94
CA ASP A 363 7.00 2.29 -16.38
C ASP A 363 8.10 2.01 -17.42
N ARG A 364 7.99 0.89 -18.13
CA ARG A 364 8.93 0.48 -19.19
C ARG A 364 8.94 1.47 -20.36
N ALA A 365 7.77 1.85 -20.86
CA ALA A 365 7.65 2.75 -22.01
C ALA A 365 8.22 4.13 -21.68
N VAL A 366 7.91 4.71 -20.51
CA VAL A 366 8.42 6.04 -20.17
C VAL A 366 9.91 6.05 -19.83
N GLY A 367 10.47 4.94 -19.34
CA GLY A 367 11.92 4.75 -19.26
C GLY A 367 12.61 4.88 -20.62
N LEU A 368 12.08 4.21 -21.65
CA LEU A 368 12.54 4.34 -23.04
C LEU A 368 12.39 5.77 -23.58
N GLY A 369 11.27 6.43 -23.28
CA GLY A 369 11.00 7.78 -23.74
C GLY A 369 11.94 8.81 -23.14
N VAL A 370 12.26 8.70 -21.84
CA VAL A 370 13.24 9.58 -21.20
C VAL A 370 14.65 9.35 -21.75
N TYR A 371 15.06 8.09 -21.95
CA TYR A 371 16.30 7.78 -22.64
C TYR A 371 16.35 8.44 -24.04
N ALA A 372 15.32 8.25 -24.86
CA ALA A 372 15.24 8.84 -26.20
C ALA A 372 15.28 10.38 -26.22
N LEU A 373 14.76 11.03 -25.18
CA LEU A 373 14.78 12.49 -25.06
C LEU A 373 16.16 13.03 -24.68
N LEU A 374 16.91 12.30 -23.83
CA LEU A 374 18.22 12.73 -23.33
C LEU A 374 19.39 12.29 -24.23
N PHE A 375 19.18 11.28 -25.07
CA PHE A 375 20.14 10.79 -26.06
C PHE A 375 19.59 10.88 -27.49
N PRO A 376 19.25 12.08 -28.00
CA PRO A 376 18.61 12.26 -29.31
C PRO A 376 19.50 11.83 -30.49
N GLU A 377 20.80 11.72 -30.29
CA GLU A 377 21.80 11.25 -31.25
C GLU A 377 21.78 9.73 -31.49
N GLU A 378 21.15 8.96 -30.60
CA GLU A 378 21.06 7.50 -30.73
C GLU A 378 20.18 7.12 -31.93
N GLU A 379 20.63 6.12 -32.71
CA GLU A 379 20.00 5.73 -33.97
C GLU A 379 18.50 5.43 -33.82
N LEU A 380 18.12 4.79 -32.71
CA LEU A 380 16.75 4.37 -32.43
C LEU A 380 15.95 5.34 -31.54
N ALA A 381 16.52 6.47 -31.13
CA ALA A 381 15.86 7.42 -30.22
C ALA A 381 14.48 7.86 -30.72
N SER A 382 14.37 8.22 -32.01
CA SER A 382 13.09 8.65 -32.59
C SER A 382 12.02 7.54 -32.52
N ARG A 383 12.42 6.29 -32.77
CA ARG A 383 11.52 5.12 -32.71
C ARG A 383 11.08 4.82 -31.28
N TYR A 384 12.00 4.92 -30.32
CA TYR A 384 11.68 4.74 -28.91
C TYR A 384 10.69 5.81 -28.42
N LEU A 385 10.93 7.07 -28.78
CA LEU A 385 10.04 8.17 -28.40
C LEU A 385 8.63 8.01 -29.00
N GLU A 386 8.52 7.68 -30.28
CA GLU A 386 7.25 7.41 -30.95
C GLU A 386 6.49 6.25 -30.28
N HIS A 387 7.21 5.17 -29.97
CA HIS A 387 6.63 4.02 -29.27
C HIS A 387 6.13 4.40 -27.88
N THR A 388 6.91 5.16 -27.10
CA THR A 388 6.50 5.62 -25.77
C THR A 388 5.23 6.48 -25.84
N MET A 389 5.19 7.45 -26.75
CA MET A 389 4.01 8.30 -26.93
C MET A 389 2.78 7.47 -27.29
N THR A 390 2.93 6.50 -28.21
CA THR A 390 1.85 5.58 -28.60
C THR A 390 1.32 4.77 -27.41
N VAL A 391 2.21 4.30 -26.52
CA VAL A 391 1.80 3.57 -25.32
C VAL A 391 1.06 4.47 -24.35
N VAL A 392 1.60 5.66 -24.05
CA VAL A 392 0.97 6.62 -23.14
C VAL A 392 -0.39 7.04 -23.67
N ASP A 393 -0.49 7.42 -24.94
CA ASP A 393 -1.76 7.82 -25.55
C ASP A 393 -2.79 6.71 -25.47
N TRP A 394 -2.38 5.46 -25.76
CA TRP A 394 -3.27 4.31 -25.66
C TRP A 394 -3.73 4.07 -24.22
N GLN A 395 -2.84 4.17 -23.23
CA GLN A 395 -3.18 3.97 -21.81
C GLN A 395 -4.07 5.09 -21.28
N LEU A 396 -3.79 6.34 -21.65
CA LEU A 396 -4.69 7.45 -21.34
C LEU A 396 -6.06 7.19 -21.96
N GLU A 397 -6.15 6.77 -23.22
CA GLU A 397 -7.43 6.55 -23.87
C GLU A 397 -8.22 5.35 -23.30
N HIS A 398 -7.55 4.22 -23.01
CA HIS A 398 -8.21 2.93 -22.75
C HIS A 398 -8.07 2.37 -21.33
N VAL A 399 -7.18 2.92 -20.51
CA VAL A 399 -6.87 2.38 -19.16
C VAL A 399 -7.26 3.36 -18.08
N VAL A 400 -6.78 4.61 -18.17
CA VAL A 400 -7.22 5.67 -17.26
C VAL A 400 -8.69 5.94 -17.50
N ASP A 401 -9.51 5.94 -16.46
CA ASP A 401 -10.96 6.11 -16.60
C ASP A 401 -11.34 7.59 -16.88
N HIS A 402 -12.63 7.91 -16.82
CA HIS A 402 -13.10 9.28 -17.05
C HIS A 402 -12.77 10.25 -15.90
N ASP A 403 -12.66 9.72 -14.67
CA ASP A 403 -12.35 10.45 -13.44
C ASP A 403 -10.84 10.56 -13.20
N GLY A 404 -10.04 9.93 -14.06
CA GLY A 404 -8.59 9.94 -13.97
C GLY A 404 -8.02 8.82 -13.09
N ALA A 405 -8.85 7.90 -12.61
CA ALA A 405 -8.35 6.79 -11.81
C ALA A 405 -7.51 5.83 -12.67
N TRP A 406 -6.49 5.25 -12.04
CA TRP A 406 -5.79 4.11 -12.62
C TRP A 406 -6.43 2.84 -12.04
N PRO A 407 -6.85 1.87 -12.87
CA PRO A 407 -7.75 0.80 -12.47
C PRO A 407 -7.06 -0.36 -11.73
N GLU A 408 -6.06 -0.08 -10.92
CA GLU A 408 -5.42 -1.10 -10.06
C GLU A 408 -5.70 -0.76 -8.59
N ASN A 409 -5.23 0.40 -8.13
CA ASN A 409 -5.57 1.04 -6.85
C ASN A 409 -4.81 2.38 -6.75
N ILE A 410 -4.99 3.11 -5.66
CA ILE A 410 -4.33 4.41 -5.44
C ILE A 410 -2.80 4.33 -5.39
N ARG A 411 -2.20 3.22 -4.93
CA ARG A 411 -0.73 3.04 -4.94
C ARG A 411 -0.21 3.00 -6.37
N TYR A 412 -0.85 2.22 -7.23
CA TYR A 412 -0.41 2.09 -8.62
C TYR A 412 -0.77 3.30 -9.47
N HIS A 413 -1.86 3.98 -9.14
CA HIS A 413 -2.15 5.31 -9.66
C HIS A 413 -0.97 6.27 -9.42
N GLY A 414 -0.54 6.39 -8.15
CA GLY A 414 0.61 7.23 -7.78
C GLY A 414 1.91 6.79 -8.43
N ALA A 415 2.15 5.48 -8.52
CA ALA A 415 3.37 4.92 -9.15
C ALA A 415 3.46 5.25 -10.65
N VAL A 416 2.38 5.08 -11.41
CA VAL A 416 2.34 5.42 -12.85
C VAL A 416 2.47 6.92 -13.05
N LEU A 417 1.70 7.72 -12.28
CA LEU A 417 1.73 9.17 -12.38
C LEU A 417 3.12 9.75 -12.06
N HIS A 418 3.84 9.18 -11.09
CA HIS A 418 5.22 9.53 -10.76
C HIS A 418 6.16 9.37 -11.96
N ARG A 419 6.01 8.30 -12.77
CA ARG A 419 6.87 8.09 -13.95
C ARG A 419 6.47 8.90 -15.15
N TYR A 420 5.17 9.06 -15.36
CA TYR A 420 4.62 9.94 -16.37
C TYR A 420 5.11 11.37 -16.17
N PHE A 421 5.14 11.87 -14.93
CA PHE A 421 5.57 13.23 -14.61
C PHE A 421 6.93 13.61 -15.22
N LEU A 422 7.98 12.82 -14.98
CA LEU A 422 9.32 13.14 -15.50
C LEU A 422 9.37 13.06 -17.03
N PHE A 423 8.68 12.10 -17.64
CA PHE A 423 8.58 12.02 -19.10
C PHE A 423 7.84 13.24 -19.68
N PHE A 424 6.70 13.63 -19.11
CA PHE A 424 5.90 14.78 -19.57
C PHE A 424 6.67 16.10 -19.43
N MET A 425 7.36 16.28 -18.30
CA MET A 425 8.22 17.44 -18.07
C MET A 425 9.29 17.56 -19.17
N LEU A 426 10.06 16.48 -19.40
CA LEU A 426 11.14 16.49 -20.40
C LEU A 426 10.59 16.64 -21.81
N LEU A 427 9.47 15.99 -22.13
CA LEU A 427 8.84 16.08 -23.45
C LEU A 427 8.38 17.51 -23.77
N LYS A 428 7.70 18.17 -22.81
CA LYS A 428 7.31 19.57 -22.93
C LYS A 428 8.53 20.47 -23.11
N GLN A 429 9.59 20.25 -22.33
CA GLN A 429 10.79 21.08 -22.35
C GLN A 429 11.61 20.91 -23.65
N LEU A 430 11.78 19.69 -24.13
CA LEU A 430 12.69 19.36 -25.22
C LEU A 430 12.02 19.28 -26.59
N LYS A 431 10.71 18.98 -26.64
CA LYS A 431 9.94 18.83 -27.88
C LYS A 431 8.75 19.78 -27.98
N GLY A 432 8.35 20.43 -26.89
CA GLY A 432 7.21 21.35 -26.86
C GLY A 432 5.84 20.66 -26.77
N THR A 433 5.78 19.33 -26.71
CA THR A 433 4.53 18.57 -26.56
C THR A 433 4.09 18.56 -25.10
N ASP A 434 2.89 19.06 -24.83
CA ASP A 434 2.41 19.32 -23.47
C ASP A 434 1.33 18.34 -23.02
N TYR A 435 1.72 17.27 -22.33
CA TYR A 435 0.79 16.31 -21.74
C TYR A 435 0.07 16.85 -20.50
N PHE A 436 0.59 17.89 -19.83
CA PHE A 436 -0.13 18.51 -18.71
C PHE A 436 -1.41 19.22 -19.19
N ALA A 437 -1.48 19.61 -20.47
CA ALA A 437 -2.71 20.12 -21.05
C ALA A 437 -3.77 19.03 -21.32
N HIS A 438 -3.41 17.75 -21.25
CA HIS A 438 -4.33 16.64 -21.54
C HIS A 438 -5.36 16.46 -20.43
N THR A 439 -6.65 16.38 -20.79
CA THR A 439 -7.75 16.32 -19.81
C THR A 439 -7.61 15.14 -18.84
N LYS A 440 -7.29 13.93 -19.32
CA LYS A 440 -7.11 12.80 -18.40
C LYS A 440 -5.91 12.95 -17.46
N VAL A 441 -4.85 13.65 -17.86
CA VAL A 441 -3.70 13.88 -16.98
C VAL A 441 -4.08 14.85 -15.87
N LYS A 442 -4.87 15.90 -16.17
CA LYS A 442 -5.48 16.76 -15.14
C LYS A 442 -6.33 15.96 -14.17
N GLN A 443 -7.20 15.08 -14.69
CA GLN A 443 -8.07 14.26 -13.85
C GLN A 443 -7.30 13.27 -12.98
N MET A 444 -6.18 12.71 -13.46
CA MET A 444 -5.35 11.86 -12.62
C MET A 444 -4.88 12.60 -11.35
N TYR A 445 -4.45 13.86 -11.48
CA TYR A 445 -4.09 14.64 -10.31
C TYR A 445 -5.28 15.01 -9.43
N ARG A 446 -6.46 15.29 -10.01
CA ARG A 446 -7.69 15.53 -9.21
C ARG A 446 -8.10 14.29 -8.45
N PHE A 447 -8.07 13.11 -9.06
CA PHE A 447 -8.32 11.84 -8.39
C PHE A 447 -7.40 11.66 -7.18
N LEU A 448 -6.10 11.96 -7.29
CA LEU A 448 -5.20 11.90 -6.14
C LEU A 448 -5.58 12.88 -5.02
N ILE A 449 -6.03 14.09 -5.36
CA ILE A 449 -6.50 15.09 -4.38
C ILE A 449 -7.79 14.63 -3.70
N GLU A 450 -8.75 14.17 -4.50
CA GLU A 450 -10.13 13.93 -4.09
C GLU A 450 -10.32 12.56 -3.44
N THR A 451 -9.30 11.70 -3.43
CA THR A 451 -9.25 10.43 -2.69
C THR A 451 -8.57 10.57 -1.33
N ALA A 452 -7.96 11.72 -1.02
CA ALA A 452 -7.26 11.95 0.25
C ALA A 452 -8.17 11.67 1.47
N THR A 453 -7.59 11.06 2.51
CA THR A 453 -8.29 10.82 3.78
C THR A 453 -8.63 12.13 4.50
N CYS A 454 -9.25 12.07 5.68
CA CYS A 454 -9.15 13.18 6.64
C CYS A 454 -7.72 13.28 7.22
N HIS A 455 -7.45 14.30 8.04
CA HIS A 455 -6.15 14.41 8.70
C HIS A 455 -5.92 13.23 9.64
N ASP A 456 -4.79 12.54 9.53
CA ASP A 456 -4.39 11.46 10.43
C ASP A 456 -3.43 12.00 11.50
N ILE A 457 -3.76 11.79 12.78
CA ILE A 457 -2.96 12.25 13.94
C ILE A 457 -2.07 11.15 14.53
N ILE A 458 -2.18 9.92 14.04
CA ILE A 458 -1.54 8.72 14.59
C ILE A 458 -0.31 8.32 13.80
N GLN A 459 -0.34 8.50 12.48
CA GLN A 459 0.69 8.01 11.59
C GLN A 459 2.09 8.53 11.97
N ASP A 460 3.03 7.59 12.18
CA ASP A 460 4.39 7.91 12.63
C ASP A 460 5.16 8.67 11.53
N GLY A 461 5.98 9.64 11.94
CA GLY A 461 6.83 10.44 11.05
C GLY A 461 6.20 11.68 10.40
N ALA A 462 4.89 11.93 10.56
CA ALA A 462 4.25 13.15 10.03
C ALA A 462 4.53 14.41 10.86
N GLY A 463 4.84 14.28 12.16
CA GLY A 463 5.17 15.39 13.09
C GLY A 463 4.01 16.36 13.38
N THR A 464 3.03 16.42 12.50
CA THR A 464 1.78 17.17 12.53
C THR A 464 0.69 16.32 11.85
N PRO A 465 -0.60 16.52 12.19
CA PRO A 465 -1.69 15.88 11.46
C PRO A 465 -1.59 16.12 9.96
N ALA A 466 -1.82 15.08 9.15
CA ALA A 466 -1.67 15.17 7.71
C ALA A 466 -2.72 14.35 6.96
N LEU A 467 -3.15 14.84 5.79
CA LEU A 467 -3.91 14.02 4.84
C LEU A 467 -3.05 12.83 4.39
N MET A 468 -3.67 11.68 4.24
CA MET A 468 -3.03 10.45 3.74
C MET A 468 -3.70 9.98 2.44
N SER A 469 -3.06 9.03 1.76
CA SER A 469 -3.75 8.23 0.73
C SER A 469 -4.42 7.02 1.41
N PRO A 470 -5.67 6.66 1.09
CA PRO A 470 -6.30 5.49 1.67
C PRO A 470 -5.59 4.20 1.22
N ALA A 471 -5.79 3.10 1.95
CA ALA A 471 -5.35 1.78 1.54
C ALA A 471 -6.56 0.93 1.13
N VAL A 472 -6.50 0.37 -0.08
CA VAL A 472 -7.43 -0.62 -0.63
C VAL A 472 -6.63 -1.51 -1.57
N GLY A 473 -6.79 -2.83 -1.48
CA GLY A 473 -5.97 -3.80 -2.20
C GLY A 473 -4.46 -3.63 -1.92
N ASP A 474 -3.63 -3.75 -2.96
CA ASP A 474 -2.17 -3.63 -2.86
C ASP A 474 -1.65 -2.19 -2.57
N ALA A 475 -2.30 -1.43 -1.67
CA ALA A 475 -1.92 -0.08 -1.26
C ALA A 475 -1.59 0.00 0.24
N ASN A 476 -0.85 1.04 0.63
CA ASN A 476 -0.55 1.33 2.03
C ASN A 476 -0.77 2.82 2.32
N VAL A 477 -1.23 3.15 3.53
CA VAL A 477 -1.53 4.55 3.89
C VAL A 477 -0.30 5.47 3.95
N ASN A 478 0.90 4.91 4.10
CA ASN A 478 2.15 5.66 4.14
C ASN A 478 2.75 5.97 2.76
N ASP A 479 2.04 5.66 1.68
CA ASP A 479 2.50 6.04 0.35
C ASP A 479 2.41 7.57 0.18
N GLN A 480 3.56 8.23 0.00
CA GLN A 480 3.70 9.69 0.09
C GLN A 480 3.34 10.43 -1.22
N TRP A 481 2.24 10.08 -1.88
CA TRP A 481 1.94 10.54 -3.24
C TRP A 481 1.75 12.05 -3.38
N PHE A 482 1.33 12.76 -2.33
CA PHE A 482 1.09 14.20 -2.38
C PHE A 482 2.34 15.05 -2.67
N ARG A 483 3.54 14.49 -2.52
CA ARG A 483 4.78 15.12 -3.00
C ARG A 483 4.76 15.40 -4.51
N LEU A 484 4.01 14.62 -5.31
CA LEU A 484 3.90 14.83 -6.75
C LEU A 484 3.17 16.13 -7.08
N LEU A 485 2.28 16.59 -6.19
CA LEU A 485 1.47 17.78 -6.39
C LEU A 485 2.33 19.05 -6.40
N VAL A 486 3.30 19.17 -5.48
CA VAL A 486 4.22 20.34 -5.47
C VAL A 486 5.16 20.38 -6.67
N TYR A 487 5.44 19.22 -7.30
CA TYR A 487 6.22 19.17 -8.53
C TYR A 487 5.39 19.55 -9.77
N ALA A 488 4.11 19.15 -9.78
CA ALA A 488 3.22 19.30 -10.93
C ALA A 488 2.50 20.66 -10.97
N ALA A 489 2.16 21.25 -9.81
CA ALA A 489 1.43 22.51 -9.70
C ALA A 489 1.98 23.65 -10.59
N PRO A 490 3.31 23.85 -10.74
CA PRO A 490 3.84 24.89 -11.64
C PRO A 490 3.43 24.75 -13.11
N PHE A 491 3.17 23.52 -13.57
CA PHE A 491 2.74 23.25 -14.95
C PHE A 491 1.27 23.59 -15.19
N TYR A 492 0.48 23.68 -14.11
CA TYR A 492 -0.93 24.02 -14.18
C TYR A 492 -1.23 25.49 -13.90
N ARG A 493 -0.33 26.23 -13.25
CA ARG A 493 -0.54 27.62 -12.83
C ARG A 493 -1.18 28.51 -13.91
N ASP A 494 -0.73 28.38 -15.16
CA ASP A 494 -1.16 29.26 -16.25
C ASP A 494 -2.30 28.67 -17.11
N ILE A 495 -2.52 27.35 -17.06
CA ILE A 495 -3.49 26.61 -17.91
C ILE A 495 -4.72 26.09 -17.13
N ASP A 496 -4.60 25.97 -15.81
CA ASP A 496 -5.61 25.50 -14.87
C ASP A 496 -5.22 26.00 -13.45
N PRO A 497 -5.34 27.32 -13.18
CA PRO A 497 -4.90 27.90 -11.91
C PRO A 497 -5.60 27.26 -10.70
N GLU A 498 -6.86 26.89 -10.87
CA GLU A 498 -7.67 26.24 -9.84
C GLU A 498 -7.11 24.88 -9.45
N LEU A 499 -6.77 24.01 -10.42
CA LEU A 499 -6.08 22.76 -10.12
C LEU A 499 -4.70 22.98 -9.48
N SER A 500 -3.95 23.98 -9.95
CA SER A 500 -2.66 24.34 -9.34
C SER A 500 -2.80 24.71 -7.86
N GLU A 501 -3.82 25.50 -7.52
CA GLU A 501 -4.09 25.91 -6.14
C GLU A 501 -4.58 24.75 -5.26
N GLU A 502 -5.41 23.86 -5.80
CA GLU A 502 -5.87 22.64 -5.11
C GLU A 502 -4.70 21.69 -4.80
N MET A 503 -3.81 21.46 -5.78
CA MET A 503 -2.58 20.70 -5.61
C MET A 503 -1.74 21.22 -4.44
N MET A 504 -1.58 22.54 -4.36
CA MET A 504 -0.78 23.17 -3.33
C MET A 504 -1.44 23.13 -1.96
N TRP A 505 -2.78 23.19 -1.89
CA TRP A 505 -3.50 22.97 -0.63
C TRP A 505 -3.31 21.54 -0.16
N THR A 506 -3.61 20.54 -0.99
CA THR A 506 -3.51 19.13 -0.61
C THR A 506 -2.09 18.74 -0.24
N TRP A 507 -1.07 19.25 -0.96
CA TRP A 507 0.33 19.03 -0.59
C TRP A 507 0.66 19.57 0.81
N ARG A 508 0.21 20.79 1.14
CA ARG A 508 0.44 21.40 2.46
C ARG A 508 -0.26 20.61 3.56
N GLN A 509 -1.52 20.25 3.34
CA GLN A 509 -2.29 19.45 4.28
C GLN A 509 -1.77 18.00 4.38
N GLY A 510 -1.13 17.47 3.34
CA GLY A 510 -0.44 16.19 3.31
C GLY A 510 0.98 16.20 3.90
N GLY A 511 1.29 17.14 4.80
CA GLY A 511 2.58 17.24 5.49
C GLY A 511 3.70 17.98 4.74
N ALA A 512 3.39 18.62 3.60
CA ALA A 512 4.31 19.46 2.84
C ALA A 512 5.65 18.79 2.47
N GLN A 513 5.63 17.47 2.21
CA GLN A 513 6.84 16.73 1.87
C GLN A 513 7.36 17.09 0.47
N VAL A 514 8.66 17.43 0.39
CA VAL A 514 9.35 17.67 -0.89
C VAL A 514 10.29 16.54 -1.30
N ARG A 515 10.64 15.62 -0.39
CA ARG A 515 11.54 14.51 -0.70
C ARG A 515 10.85 13.52 -1.63
N ASP A 516 11.51 13.14 -2.72
CA ASP A 516 11.08 12.00 -3.53
C ASP A 516 11.43 10.67 -2.85
N SER A 517 10.52 9.70 -2.96
CA SER A 517 10.57 8.41 -2.27
C SER A 517 9.98 7.28 -3.14
N GLY A 518 9.97 6.05 -2.61
CA GLY A 518 9.48 4.85 -3.32
C GLY A 518 10.59 4.08 -4.05
N ALA A 519 10.20 3.08 -4.85
CA ALA A 519 11.14 2.28 -5.64
C ALA A 519 11.79 3.16 -6.74
N SER A 520 13.10 3.30 -6.77
CA SER A 520 13.83 4.16 -7.72
C SER A 520 13.37 5.64 -7.70
N PRO A 521 13.62 6.39 -6.62
CA PRO A 521 13.31 7.82 -6.55
C PRO A 521 14.15 8.61 -7.59
N ILE A 522 13.73 9.84 -7.88
CA ILE A 522 14.39 10.79 -8.78
C ILE A 522 14.92 11.98 -7.95
N PRO A 523 16.10 11.87 -7.29
CA PRO A 523 16.51 12.83 -6.24
C PRO A 523 16.61 14.29 -6.68
N VAL A 524 16.84 14.53 -7.97
CA VAL A 524 16.98 15.89 -8.51
C VAL A 524 15.65 16.64 -8.67
N ILE A 525 14.52 15.92 -8.82
CA ILE A 525 13.20 16.53 -9.06
C ILE A 525 12.76 17.47 -7.93
N PRO A 526 12.87 17.09 -6.64
CA PRO A 526 12.63 17.99 -5.52
C PRO A 526 13.32 19.36 -5.64
N LEU A 527 14.57 19.37 -6.12
CA LEU A 527 15.39 20.58 -6.22
C LEU A 527 14.97 21.45 -7.39
N ILE A 528 14.47 20.84 -8.47
CA ILE A 528 14.22 21.51 -9.75
C ILE A 528 12.77 21.92 -9.92
N CYS A 529 11.82 21.12 -9.47
CA CYS A 529 10.40 21.28 -9.82
C CYS A 529 9.56 21.86 -8.69
N ALA A 530 9.94 21.67 -7.43
CA ALA A 530 9.14 22.15 -6.31
C ALA A 530 9.11 23.70 -6.28
N VAL A 531 7.90 24.26 -6.18
CA VAL A 531 7.66 25.71 -5.97
C VAL A 531 6.69 25.89 -4.79
N PRO A 532 7.20 25.82 -3.54
CA PRO A 532 6.38 25.75 -2.33
C PRO A 532 5.43 26.93 -2.07
N ASP A 533 5.68 28.09 -2.67
CA ASP A 533 4.97 29.34 -2.41
C ASP A 533 3.87 29.66 -3.44
N LEU A 534 3.56 28.75 -4.35
CA LEU A 534 2.37 28.88 -5.19
C LEU A 534 1.10 29.05 -4.33
N PRO A 535 0.08 29.80 -4.79
CA PRO A 535 -1.16 29.96 -4.04
C PRO A 535 -1.81 28.60 -3.78
N ALA A 536 -2.59 28.51 -2.70
CA ALA A 536 -3.33 27.29 -2.36
C ALA A 536 -4.78 27.61 -2.11
N ARG A 537 -5.65 26.68 -2.49
CA ARG A 537 -7.10 26.76 -2.32
C ARG A 537 -7.63 25.39 -1.99
N GLN A 538 -8.50 25.32 -0.99
CA GLN A 538 -9.13 24.07 -0.60
C GLN A 538 -9.99 23.51 -1.76
N PRO A 539 -9.82 22.23 -2.13
CA PRO A 539 -10.69 21.53 -3.08
C PRO A 539 -12.03 21.17 -2.45
N ASP A 540 -13.00 20.75 -3.26
CA ASP A 540 -14.22 20.12 -2.77
C ASP A 540 -13.91 18.75 -2.14
N MET A 541 -14.11 18.66 -0.83
CA MET A 541 -13.90 17.44 -0.03
C MET A 541 -15.23 16.78 0.38
N SER A 542 -16.26 16.89 -0.46
CA SER A 542 -17.52 16.16 -0.28
C SER A 542 -17.38 14.64 -0.51
N SER A 543 -18.40 13.89 -0.08
CA SER A 543 -18.53 12.46 -0.38
C SER A 543 -18.67 12.22 -1.88
N ARG A 544 -18.11 11.11 -2.38
CA ARG A 544 -18.00 10.84 -3.82
C ARG A 544 -17.97 9.36 -4.15
N HIS A 545 -18.43 9.02 -5.34
CA HIS A 545 -18.34 7.68 -5.92
C HIS A 545 -17.53 7.70 -7.22
N TYR A 546 -16.55 6.80 -7.33
CA TYR A 546 -15.77 6.52 -8.53
C TYR A 546 -16.14 5.14 -9.08
N PRO A 547 -17.12 5.04 -9.99
CA PRO A 547 -17.72 3.77 -10.38
C PRO A 547 -16.76 2.83 -11.13
N ASP A 548 -15.82 3.38 -11.90
CA ASP A 548 -14.92 2.58 -12.73
C ASP A 548 -13.82 1.90 -11.90
N ILE A 549 -13.38 2.52 -10.79
CA ILE A 549 -12.44 1.90 -9.82
C ILE A 549 -13.14 1.24 -8.64
N GLY A 550 -14.40 1.58 -8.36
CA GLY A 550 -15.20 1.00 -7.28
C GLY A 550 -15.18 1.74 -5.94
N TYR A 551 -14.53 2.90 -5.85
CA TYR A 551 -14.39 3.61 -4.57
C TYR A 551 -15.63 4.42 -4.24
N VAL A 552 -16.22 4.19 -3.06
CA VAL A 552 -17.23 5.06 -2.47
C VAL A 552 -16.67 5.71 -1.21
N ILE A 553 -16.55 7.04 -1.24
CA ILE A 553 -15.94 7.84 -0.18
C ILE A 553 -17.01 8.64 0.54
N PHE A 554 -16.98 8.55 1.86
CA PHE A 554 -17.87 9.22 2.81
C PHE A 554 -17.09 10.25 3.60
N ARG A 555 -17.57 11.50 3.70
CA ARG A 555 -16.90 12.57 4.44
C ARG A 555 -17.84 13.41 5.29
N SER A 556 -17.32 13.94 6.40
CA SER A 556 -17.91 15.01 7.20
C SER A 556 -16.80 15.91 7.73
N GLY A 557 -16.95 17.23 7.66
CA GLY A 557 -16.00 18.20 8.25
C GLY A 557 -14.61 18.28 7.61
N VAL A 558 -14.28 17.42 6.62
CA VAL A 558 -12.93 17.31 6.07
C VAL A 558 -12.50 18.60 5.35
N GLY A 559 -11.40 19.18 5.82
CA GLY A 559 -10.81 20.38 5.23
C GLY A 559 -11.49 21.69 5.63
N GLU A 560 -12.59 21.68 6.38
CA GLU A 560 -13.33 22.90 6.79
C GLU A 560 -12.56 23.79 7.79
N HIS A 561 -11.36 23.37 8.20
CA HIS A 561 -10.65 23.93 9.34
C HIS A 561 -9.16 24.15 9.05
N ASP A 562 -8.61 25.23 9.60
CA ASP A 562 -7.17 25.54 9.57
C ASP A 562 -6.42 24.66 10.58
N CYS A 563 -6.22 23.37 10.27
CA CYS A 563 -5.28 22.39 10.86
C CYS A 563 -5.12 22.32 12.39
N GLY A 564 -5.98 22.95 13.20
CA GLY A 564 -5.89 22.93 14.65
C GLY A 564 -6.31 21.57 15.21
N LEU A 565 -5.54 21.01 16.14
CA LEU A 565 -5.84 19.71 16.76
C LEU A 565 -7.27 19.63 17.31
N GLU A 566 -7.79 20.71 17.89
CA GLU A 566 -9.16 20.74 18.43
C GLU A 566 -10.25 20.62 17.36
N GLN A 567 -9.95 21.00 16.11
CA GLN A 567 -10.89 21.04 14.98
C GLN A 567 -10.89 19.74 14.17
N ILE A 568 -9.75 19.03 14.12
CA ILE A 568 -9.63 17.72 13.44
C ILE A 568 -10.56 16.68 14.05
N HIS A 569 -10.94 16.87 15.32
CA HIS A 569 -11.79 15.92 16.02
C HIS A 569 -13.22 15.79 15.47
N ASP A 570 -13.66 16.72 14.63
CA ASP A 570 -14.99 16.67 13.98
C ASP A 570 -14.90 16.10 12.56
N GLU A 571 -13.70 15.74 12.08
CA GLU A 571 -13.52 15.14 10.76
C GLU A 571 -13.85 13.64 10.76
N HIS A 572 -14.66 13.22 9.78
CA HIS A 572 -14.96 11.82 9.49
C HIS A 572 -14.62 11.50 8.04
N PHE A 573 -14.00 10.35 7.83
CA PHE A 573 -13.74 9.80 6.51
C PHE A 573 -13.99 8.30 6.53
N ALA A 574 -14.68 7.78 5.53
CA ALA A 574 -14.68 6.35 5.25
C ALA A 574 -14.53 6.11 3.75
N ILE A 575 -13.90 4.98 3.42
CA ILE A 575 -13.84 4.47 2.06
C ILE A 575 -14.42 3.06 2.05
N TYR A 576 -15.22 2.78 1.03
CA TYR A 576 -15.90 1.50 0.80
C TYR A 576 -15.54 0.98 -0.60
N GLU A 577 -15.23 -0.31 -0.68
CA GLU A 577 -14.86 -0.99 -1.93
C GLU A 577 -16.05 -1.67 -2.59
N ALA A 578 -16.29 -1.31 -3.85
CA ALA A 578 -17.35 -1.87 -4.70
C ALA A 578 -16.86 -2.01 -6.15
N SER A 579 -15.83 -2.82 -6.38
CA SER A 579 -15.00 -2.72 -7.59
C SER A 579 -15.39 -3.67 -8.72
N PRO A 580 -15.40 -3.20 -9.98
CA PRO A 580 -15.52 -4.07 -11.14
C PRO A 580 -14.16 -4.64 -11.61
N LEU A 581 -13.06 -4.39 -10.89
CA LEU A 581 -11.69 -4.61 -11.34
C LEU A 581 -10.98 -5.72 -10.56
N THR A 582 -10.04 -6.41 -11.21
CA THR A 582 -9.36 -7.57 -10.61
C THR A 582 -7.84 -7.43 -10.49
N TYR A 583 -7.23 -6.34 -11.00
CA TYR A 583 -5.77 -6.21 -11.05
C TYR A 583 -5.24 -5.62 -9.75
N HIS A 584 -4.33 -6.32 -9.07
CA HIS A 584 -3.83 -5.91 -7.75
C HIS A 584 -4.96 -5.76 -6.69
N ALA A 585 -6.11 -6.38 -6.98
CA ALA A 585 -7.27 -6.49 -6.11
C ALA A 585 -7.04 -7.61 -5.09
N HIS A 586 -7.68 -7.48 -3.94
CA HIS A 586 -7.70 -8.52 -2.92
C HIS A 586 -9.07 -9.19 -2.91
N HIS A 587 -9.29 -10.12 -1.98
CA HIS A 587 -10.62 -10.67 -1.72
C HIS A 587 -11.39 -9.77 -0.75
N ASP A 588 -11.45 -8.47 -1.07
CA ASP A 588 -11.88 -7.35 -0.21
C ASP A 588 -13.17 -6.67 -0.70
N GLU A 589 -13.92 -7.29 -1.60
CA GLU A 589 -15.19 -6.73 -2.08
C GLU A 589 -16.19 -6.46 -0.94
N GLY A 590 -16.65 -5.22 -0.85
CA GLY A 590 -17.47 -4.73 0.25
C GLY A 590 -16.70 -4.27 1.48
N HIS A 591 -15.36 -4.30 1.47
CA HIS A 591 -14.51 -3.78 2.54
C HIS A 591 -14.83 -2.30 2.83
N PHE A 592 -14.62 -1.89 4.08
CA PHE A 592 -14.63 -0.48 4.46
C PHE A 592 -13.52 -0.14 5.46
N SER A 593 -12.98 1.07 5.34
CA SER A 593 -12.06 1.68 6.30
C SER A 593 -12.64 2.99 6.84
N ILE A 594 -12.48 3.25 8.14
CA ILE A 594 -13.06 4.40 8.85
C ILE A 594 -11.97 5.14 9.63
N TRP A 595 -11.89 6.46 9.40
CA TRP A 595 -11.21 7.43 10.24
C TRP A 595 -12.25 8.36 10.88
N ALA A 596 -12.06 8.64 12.16
CA ALA A 596 -12.90 9.57 12.90
C ALA A 596 -12.06 10.37 13.88
N GLY A 597 -12.29 11.68 13.93
CA GLY A 597 -11.51 12.61 14.75
C GLY A 597 -10.01 12.56 14.47
N GLY A 598 -9.66 12.28 13.20
CA GLY A 598 -8.32 12.05 12.71
C GLY A 598 -7.62 10.77 13.18
N VAL A 599 -8.36 9.81 13.74
CA VAL A 599 -7.83 8.50 14.15
C VAL A 599 -8.36 7.41 13.22
N PRO A 600 -7.48 6.57 12.63
CA PRO A 600 -7.89 5.34 11.96
C PRO A 600 -8.42 4.33 12.98
N LEU A 601 -9.68 3.92 12.82
CA LEU A 601 -10.33 2.97 13.72
C LEU A 601 -10.44 1.59 13.09
N THR A 602 -10.92 1.54 11.85
CA THR A 602 -10.95 0.34 11.01
C THR A 602 -10.18 0.68 9.74
N ILE A 603 -9.19 -0.15 9.39
CA ILE A 603 -8.41 0.07 8.16
C ILE A 603 -8.20 -1.26 7.47
N ASP A 604 -8.00 -1.17 6.16
CA ASP A 604 -7.50 -2.29 5.37
C ASP A 604 -6.15 -2.77 5.91
N ALA A 605 -5.90 -4.08 5.81
CA ALA A 605 -4.61 -4.65 6.17
C ALA A 605 -3.48 -4.08 5.30
N GLY A 606 -3.78 -3.56 4.12
CA GLY A 606 -2.84 -3.01 3.16
C GLY A 606 -2.09 -4.12 2.46
N THR A 607 -0.78 -3.95 2.25
CA THR A 607 0.00 -4.93 1.48
C THR A 607 1.34 -5.26 2.08
N GLY A 608 1.61 -6.56 2.11
CA GLY A 608 2.86 -7.17 2.57
C GLY A 608 3.98 -7.13 1.53
N GLY A 609 5.07 -7.85 1.84
CA GLY A 609 6.09 -8.13 0.83
C GLY A 609 5.58 -9.13 -0.21
N TYR A 610 5.75 -8.83 -1.50
CA TYR A 610 5.39 -9.77 -2.58
C TYR A 610 6.15 -11.10 -2.52
N TYR A 611 7.37 -11.07 -1.96
CA TYR A 611 8.32 -12.18 -1.98
C TYR A 611 8.78 -12.61 -0.59
N ASN A 612 8.11 -12.18 0.48
CA ASN A 612 8.47 -12.60 1.85
C ASN A 612 7.54 -13.69 2.40
N GLY A 613 6.51 -14.07 1.66
CA GLY A 613 5.55 -15.11 2.06
C GLY A 613 4.35 -14.61 2.86
N ASP A 614 4.30 -13.32 3.22
CA ASP A 614 3.17 -12.77 3.99
C ASP A 614 1.99 -12.38 3.10
N ARG A 615 2.19 -12.35 1.77
CA ARG A 615 1.15 -12.02 0.77
C ARG A 615 -0.12 -12.86 0.92
N HIS A 616 -0.04 -14.08 1.47
CA HIS A 616 -1.21 -14.92 1.73
C HIS A 616 -2.24 -14.27 2.65
N TRP A 617 -1.80 -13.59 3.70
CA TRP A 617 -2.70 -12.87 4.61
C TRP A 617 -3.37 -11.72 3.88
N TYR A 618 -2.57 -10.80 3.33
CA TYR A 618 -3.07 -9.56 2.74
C TYR A 618 -4.04 -9.79 1.58
N LEU A 619 -3.86 -10.83 0.76
CA LEU A 619 -4.82 -11.12 -0.32
C LEU A 619 -6.13 -11.75 0.19
N SER A 620 -6.14 -12.36 1.37
CA SER A 620 -7.24 -13.20 1.84
C SER A 620 -8.43 -12.37 2.35
N GLY A 621 -9.65 -12.88 2.18
CA GLY A 621 -10.85 -12.25 2.73
C GLY A 621 -10.84 -12.15 4.27
N SER A 622 -9.94 -12.87 4.94
CA SER A 622 -9.77 -12.81 6.40
C SER A 622 -8.98 -11.60 6.88
N ALA A 623 -8.32 -10.86 5.97
CA ALA A 623 -7.59 -9.63 6.28
C ALA A 623 -8.42 -8.35 6.10
N HIS A 624 -9.68 -8.49 5.67
CA HIS A 624 -10.54 -7.36 5.30
C HIS A 624 -11.86 -7.37 6.09
N ASN A 625 -12.49 -6.20 6.20
CA ASN A 625 -13.79 -6.01 6.82
C ASN A 625 -14.92 -6.52 5.92
N VAL A 626 -14.97 -7.83 5.65
CA VAL A 626 -15.93 -8.48 4.73
C VAL A 626 -16.65 -9.66 5.39
N VAL A 627 -17.68 -10.20 4.73
CA VAL A 627 -18.25 -11.50 5.10
C VAL A 627 -17.53 -12.61 4.33
N GLN A 628 -17.16 -13.69 5.03
CA GLN A 628 -16.67 -14.92 4.42
C GLN A 628 -17.65 -16.06 4.67
N PHE A 629 -17.85 -16.89 3.66
CA PHE A 629 -18.70 -18.08 3.76
C PHE A 629 -17.87 -19.34 3.97
N LYS A 630 -18.37 -20.25 4.81
CA LYS A 630 -17.74 -21.54 5.08
C LYS A 630 -18.14 -22.56 4.01
N ASN A 631 -17.18 -23.36 3.58
CA ASN A 631 -17.44 -24.50 2.70
C ASN A 631 -17.98 -25.71 3.49
N ALA A 632 -18.22 -26.83 2.80
CA ALA A 632 -18.74 -28.07 3.41
C ALA A 632 -17.83 -28.67 4.50
N GLU A 633 -16.53 -28.35 4.48
CA GLU A 633 -15.56 -28.74 5.51
C GLU A 633 -15.48 -27.74 6.68
N GLY A 634 -16.30 -26.68 6.67
CA GLY A 634 -16.33 -25.65 7.71
C GLY A 634 -15.24 -24.59 7.59
N ARG A 635 -14.53 -24.50 6.46
CA ARG A 635 -13.43 -23.55 6.24
C ARG A 635 -13.93 -22.28 5.54
N CYS A 636 -13.60 -21.11 6.07
CA CYS A 636 -13.86 -19.83 5.41
C CYS A 636 -13.18 -19.81 4.03
N GLN A 637 -13.94 -19.43 3.01
CA GLN A 637 -13.43 -19.22 1.66
C GLN A 637 -13.14 -17.74 1.43
N ASN A 638 -12.27 -17.47 0.48
CA ASN A 638 -12.12 -16.13 -0.07
C ASN A 638 -13.34 -15.78 -0.92
N GLY A 639 -13.80 -14.53 -0.81
CA GLY A 639 -14.90 -13.98 -1.60
C GLY A 639 -14.51 -13.71 -3.06
N PRO A 640 -15.37 -13.06 -3.85
CA PRO A 640 -15.04 -12.65 -5.21
C PRO A 640 -13.94 -11.57 -5.25
N LEU A 641 -13.42 -11.31 -6.45
CA LEU A 641 -12.48 -10.21 -6.75
C LEU A 641 -13.19 -9.03 -7.44
N THR A 642 -14.52 -9.06 -7.51
CA THR A 642 -15.34 -8.00 -8.12
C THR A 642 -16.70 -7.95 -7.46
N SER A 643 -17.31 -6.78 -7.36
CA SER A 643 -18.70 -6.58 -6.96
C SER A 643 -19.41 -5.56 -7.88
N GLU A 644 -20.72 -5.41 -7.66
CA GLU A 644 -21.57 -4.46 -8.39
C GLU A 644 -22.10 -3.41 -7.41
N CYS A 645 -21.69 -2.15 -7.58
CA CYS A 645 -22.32 -1.03 -6.85
C CYS A 645 -23.74 -0.77 -7.42
N LEU A 646 -24.78 -1.12 -6.66
CA LEU A 646 -26.17 -1.00 -7.11
C LEU A 646 -26.70 0.43 -6.98
N GLU A 647 -26.36 1.12 -5.89
CA GLU A 647 -26.88 2.45 -5.60
C GLU A 647 -25.96 3.19 -4.63
N THR A 648 -25.77 4.50 -4.85
CA THR A 648 -25.15 5.42 -3.90
C THR A 648 -26.05 6.64 -3.69
N LEU A 649 -25.96 7.23 -2.51
CA LEU A 649 -26.64 8.46 -2.14
C LEU A 649 -25.70 9.29 -1.27
N PHE A 650 -25.60 10.58 -1.57
CA PHE A 650 -24.90 11.54 -0.73
C PHE A 650 -25.83 12.70 -0.38
N SER A 651 -25.91 13.07 0.90
CA SER A 651 -26.73 14.20 1.37
C SER A 651 -26.07 14.93 2.54
N GLU A 652 -26.70 15.92 3.18
CA GLU A 652 -26.11 16.51 4.40
C GLU A 652 -26.24 15.58 5.62
N GLU A 653 -27.33 14.82 5.71
CA GLU A 653 -27.69 14.08 6.94
C GLU A 653 -27.28 12.61 6.91
N LEU A 654 -27.19 12.04 5.71
CA LEU A 654 -26.94 10.61 5.51
C LEU A 654 -26.29 10.36 4.15
N ASP A 655 -25.26 9.52 4.15
CA ASP A 655 -24.70 8.93 2.95
C ASP A 655 -24.90 7.42 2.99
N TYR A 656 -24.98 6.80 1.81
CA TYR A 656 -25.33 5.39 1.70
C TYR A 656 -24.78 4.77 0.40
N VAL A 657 -24.34 3.51 0.49
CA VAL A 657 -24.08 2.61 -0.64
C VAL A 657 -24.76 1.25 -0.44
N ILE A 658 -25.21 0.64 -1.55
CA ILE A 658 -25.49 -0.80 -1.63
C ILE A 658 -24.62 -1.41 -2.73
N SER A 659 -24.00 -2.54 -2.41
CA SER A 659 -23.36 -3.40 -3.40
C SER A 659 -23.97 -4.81 -3.40
N ARG A 660 -23.86 -5.48 -4.54
CA ARG A 660 -24.03 -6.93 -4.66
C ARG A 660 -22.65 -7.56 -4.80
N ILE A 661 -22.36 -8.52 -3.93
CA ILE A 661 -21.07 -9.20 -3.87
C ILE A 661 -21.30 -10.67 -4.27
N PRO A 662 -20.94 -11.07 -5.50
CA PRO A 662 -21.26 -12.40 -6.01
C PRO A 662 -20.36 -13.48 -5.38
N ASP A 663 -20.80 -14.09 -4.27
CA ASP A 663 -20.13 -15.25 -3.66
C ASP A 663 -20.75 -16.58 -4.14
N HIS A 664 -19.94 -17.62 -4.33
CA HIS A 664 -20.40 -18.92 -4.79
C HIS A 664 -21.11 -19.75 -3.70
N ASN A 665 -20.93 -19.37 -2.43
CA ASN A 665 -21.56 -20.03 -1.27
C ASN A 665 -22.80 -19.29 -0.77
N ALA A 666 -23.16 -18.16 -1.38
CA ALA A 666 -24.38 -17.41 -1.09
C ALA A 666 -25.21 -17.27 -2.37
N LEU A 667 -26.53 -17.45 -2.27
CA LEU A 667 -27.44 -17.12 -3.36
C LEU A 667 -27.59 -15.60 -3.50
N ILE A 668 -27.68 -14.90 -2.38
CA ILE A 668 -27.67 -13.45 -2.29
C ILE A 668 -26.65 -13.04 -1.24
N TYR A 669 -25.77 -12.13 -1.62
CA TYR A 669 -24.98 -11.36 -0.68
C TYR A 669 -25.00 -9.89 -1.13
N GLU A 670 -25.74 -9.07 -0.40
CA GLU A 670 -25.83 -7.62 -0.61
C GLU A 670 -25.38 -6.90 0.66
N ARG A 671 -24.48 -5.92 0.52
CA ARG A 671 -24.04 -5.10 1.64
C ARG A 671 -24.60 -3.70 1.51
N HIS A 672 -25.30 -3.27 2.56
CA HIS A 672 -25.70 -1.89 2.79
C HIS A 672 -24.71 -1.26 3.76
N PHE A 673 -24.11 -0.14 3.37
CA PHE A 673 -23.22 0.63 4.24
C PHE A 673 -23.70 2.07 4.28
N MET A 674 -24.02 2.59 5.47
CA MET A 674 -24.58 3.92 5.65
C MET A 674 -23.76 4.72 6.67
N PHE A 675 -23.50 5.99 6.37
CA PHE A 675 -22.93 6.94 7.31
C PHE A 675 -23.99 7.97 7.71
N ILE A 676 -24.36 7.99 9.00
CA ILE A 676 -25.44 8.81 9.55
C ILE A 676 -24.84 9.99 10.31
N ARG A 677 -24.79 11.16 9.66
CA ARG A 677 -24.21 12.41 10.20
C ARG A 677 -25.12 13.23 11.10
N ALA A 678 -26.42 12.94 11.14
CA ALA A 678 -27.47 13.80 11.73
C ALA A 678 -27.40 14.01 13.27
N GLY A 679 -26.24 14.40 13.81
CA GLY A 679 -25.90 14.51 15.22
C GLY A 679 -25.51 13.18 15.88
N PHE A 680 -25.23 12.14 15.09
CA PHE A 680 -24.91 10.79 15.60
C PHE A 680 -23.51 10.32 15.19
N ASP A 681 -23.07 10.63 13.97
CA ASP A 681 -21.77 10.25 13.41
C ASP A 681 -21.45 8.75 13.54
N VAL A 682 -22.46 7.93 13.24
CA VAL A 682 -22.40 6.46 13.30
C VAL A 682 -22.48 5.83 11.90
N TYR A 683 -21.93 4.63 11.76
CA TYR A 683 -22.02 3.83 10.55
C TYR A 683 -22.90 2.61 10.78
N LEU A 684 -23.87 2.37 9.90
CA LEU A 684 -24.74 1.20 9.96
C LEU A 684 -24.41 0.27 8.79
N VAL A 685 -24.09 -0.98 9.12
CA VAL A 685 -23.81 -2.04 8.15
C VAL A 685 -24.92 -3.08 8.23
N TRP A 686 -25.52 -3.40 7.09
CA TRP A 686 -26.41 -4.55 6.95
C TRP A 686 -25.93 -5.43 5.80
N ASP A 687 -25.53 -6.65 6.13
CA ASP A 687 -25.26 -7.70 5.16
C ASP A 687 -26.50 -8.57 5.03
N ARG A 688 -27.19 -8.45 3.90
CA ARG A 688 -28.32 -9.30 3.54
C ARG A 688 -27.80 -10.58 2.91
N ILE A 689 -28.13 -11.72 3.51
CA ILE A 689 -27.60 -13.02 3.13
C ILE A 689 -28.74 -14.01 2.91
N GLU A 690 -28.74 -14.63 1.74
CA GLU A 690 -29.52 -15.84 1.47
C GLU A 690 -28.56 -16.92 0.96
N GLY A 691 -28.54 -18.08 1.58
CA GLY A 691 -27.64 -19.18 1.26
C GLY A 691 -27.57 -20.24 2.36
N SER A 692 -27.24 -21.47 1.96
CA SER A 692 -27.15 -22.62 2.88
C SER A 692 -25.83 -22.70 3.67
N SER A 693 -24.89 -21.79 3.45
CA SER A 693 -23.56 -21.85 4.04
C SER A 693 -23.47 -20.94 5.27
N PRO A 694 -22.94 -21.42 6.41
CA PRO A 694 -22.60 -20.56 7.53
C PRO A 694 -21.58 -19.50 7.13
N SER A 695 -21.56 -18.38 7.85
CA SER A 695 -20.76 -17.20 7.50
C SER A 695 -19.99 -16.64 8.69
N VAL A 696 -19.03 -15.77 8.39
CA VAL A 696 -18.23 -15.02 9.37
C VAL A 696 -18.14 -13.58 8.91
N TRP A 697 -18.57 -12.64 9.73
CA TRP A 697 -18.37 -11.21 9.53
C TRP A 697 -17.09 -10.77 10.21
N ASN A 698 -16.14 -10.24 9.43
CA ASN A 698 -14.82 -9.81 9.92
C ASN A 698 -14.81 -8.31 10.21
N LEU A 699 -14.16 -7.93 11.31
CA LEU A 699 -13.84 -6.55 11.66
C LEU A 699 -12.41 -6.43 12.19
N HIS A 700 -11.63 -5.57 11.56
CA HIS A 700 -10.26 -5.23 11.90
C HIS A 700 -10.25 -3.86 12.56
N THR A 701 -9.66 -3.79 13.76
CA THR A 701 -9.55 -2.54 14.50
C THR A 701 -8.11 -2.24 14.88
N LEU A 702 -7.68 -1.00 14.65
CA LEU A 702 -6.38 -0.50 15.10
C LEU A 702 -6.48 -0.09 16.58
N SER A 703 -6.53 -1.09 17.46
CA SER A 703 -6.82 -0.91 18.88
C SER A 703 -5.81 -1.61 19.78
N THR A 704 -5.56 -1.04 20.95
CA THR A 704 -4.67 -1.63 21.97
C THR A 704 -5.36 -2.68 22.84
N ASN A 705 -6.69 -2.65 22.90
CA ASN A 705 -7.51 -3.57 23.70
C ASN A 705 -8.94 -3.64 23.15
N ILE A 706 -9.62 -4.75 23.40
CA ILE A 706 -11.05 -4.94 23.11
C ILE A 706 -11.75 -5.54 24.33
N GLU A 707 -12.86 -4.94 24.73
CA GLU A 707 -13.76 -5.47 25.76
C GLU A 707 -15.13 -5.79 25.17
N PHE A 708 -15.74 -6.88 25.63
CA PHE A 708 -17.08 -7.29 25.23
C PHE A 708 -18.08 -7.09 26.36
N SER A 709 -19.26 -6.53 26.05
CA SER A 709 -20.36 -6.35 26.98
C SER A 709 -21.68 -6.73 26.31
N GLY A 710 -22.13 -7.96 26.54
CA GLY A 710 -23.28 -8.53 25.82
C GLY A 710 -23.00 -8.56 24.31
N ASN A 711 -23.86 -7.92 23.53
CA ASN A 711 -23.72 -7.84 22.08
C ASN A 711 -22.95 -6.59 21.60
N SER A 712 -22.26 -5.91 22.51
CA SER A 712 -21.42 -4.77 22.17
C SER A 712 -19.95 -5.12 22.32
N MET A 713 -19.16 -4.68 21.36
CA MET A 713 -17.70 -4.69 21.40
C MET A 713 -17.20 -3.25 21.59
N HIS A 714 -16.23 -3.05 22.48
CA HIS A 714 -15.59 -1.77 22.72
C HIS A 714 -14.09 -1.89 22.45
N ALA A 715 -13.65 -1.40 21.30
CA ALA A 715 -12.23 -1.33 20.94
C ALA A 715 -11.63 0.00 21.36
N GLU A 716 -10.54 -0.06 22.13
CA GLU A 716 -9.76 1.12 22.54
C GLU A 716 -8.80 1.50 21.42
N GLY A 717 -9.21 2.44 20.60
CA GLY A 717 -8.40 2.99 19.51
C GLY A 717 -7.25 3.84 20.04
N LEU A 718 -6.40 4.26 19.12
CA LEU A 718 -5.33 5.21 19.41
C LEU A 718 -5.91 6.64 19.59
N GLY A 719 -5.12 7.59 20.09
CA GLY A 719 -5.53 9.00 20.13
C GLY A 719 -6.78 9.31 20.97
N GLU A 720 -7.04 8.55 22.03
CA GLU A 720 -8.21 8.70 22.92
C GLU A 720 -9.59 8.45 22.26
N MET A 721 -9.60 7.81 21.09
CA MET A 721 -10.82 7.38 20.41
C MET A 721 -11.18 5.92 20.74
N LYS A 722 -12.47 5.61 20.67
CA LYS A 722 -13.04 4.27 20.80
C LYS A 722 -13.89 3.97 19.58
N LEU A 723 -13.84 2.70 19.16
CA LEU A 723 -14.84 2.14 18.27
C LEU A 723 -15.74 1.22 19.07
N THR A 724 -17.02 1.55 19.17
CA THR A 724 -18.03 0.64 19.71
C THR A 724 -18.79 -0.01 18.57
N ALA A 725 -18.75 -1.34 18.46
CA ALA A 725 -19.61 -2.07 17.54
C ALA A 725 -20.79 -2.65 18.32
N HIS A 726 -22.00 -2.24 17.99
CA HIS A 726 -23.24 -2.81 18.50
C HIS A 726 -23.74 -3.86 17.51
N ILE A 727 -23.63 -5.13 17.90
CA ILE A 727 -24.01 -6.28 17.08
C ILE A 727 -25.49 -6.55 17.36
N VAL A 728 -26.34 -6.17 16.41
CA VAL A 728 -27.79 -6.30 16.57
C VAL A 728 -28.25 -7.65 16.04
N GLU A 729 -27.68 -8.06 14.91
CA GLU A 729 -27.89 -9.38 14.34
C GLU A 729 -26.55 -10.04 14.01
N PRO A 730 -26.34 -11.31 14.39
CA PRO A 730 -27.28 -12.18 15.13
C PRO A 730 -27.49 -11.75 16.59
N GLU A 731 -28.67 -12.04 17.16
CA GLU A 731 -29.06 -11.64 18.53
C GLU A 731 -28.19 -12.26 19.64
N GLU A 732 -27.63 -13.45 19.41
CA GLU A 732 -26.70 -14.12 20.33
C GLU A 732 -25.40 -14.43 19.57
N PRO A 733 -24.56 -13.43 19.30
CA PRO A 733 -23.41 -13.61 18.43
C PRO A 733 -22.34 -14.47 19.10
N VAL A 734 -21.83 -15.45 18.35
CA VAL A 734 -20.57 -16.12 18.69
C VAL A 734 -19.45 -15.27 18.15
N ILE A 735 -18.61 -14.74 19.05
CA ILE A 735 -17.53 -13.83 18.70
C ILE A 735 -16.18 -14.47 19.03
N THR A 736 -15.25 -14.41 18.09
CA THR A 736 -13.84 -14.77 18.31
C THR A 736 -12.93 -13.58 18.07
N LEU A 737 -11.84 -13.53 18.84
CA LEU A 737 -10.83 -12.47 18.77
C LEU A 737 -9.46 -13.07 18.45
N SER A 738 -8.78 -12.47 17.47
CA SER A 738 -7.43 -12.79 17.05
C SER A 738 -6.66 -11.51 16.69
N GLU A 739 -5.43 -11.66 16.22
CA GLU A 739 -4.62 -10.58 15.67
C GLU A 739 -4.19 -10.93 14.26
N GLY A 740 -4.11 -9.91 13.40
CA GLY A 740 -3.63 -9.99 12.03
C GLY A 740 -2.63 -8.87 11.74
N ALA A 741 -1.74 -9.08 10.77
CA ALA A 741 -0.77 -8.06 10.38
C ALA A 741 -1.45 -6.87 9.68
N VAL A 742 -0.85 -5.69 9.85
CA VAL A 742 -1.26 -4.45 9.18
C VAL A 742 -0.06 -3.77 8.56
N GLY A 743 -0.24 -3.29 7.34
CA GLY A 743 0.70 -2.46 6.60
C GLY A 743 0.59 -1.00 6.99
N GLY A 744 1.24 -0.12 6.22
CA GLY A 744 0.99 1.32 6.35
C GLY A 744 1.74 2.08 7.45
N GLY A 745 2.53 1.45 8.33
CA GLY A 745 3.47 2.19 9.20
C GLY A 745 2.88 2.85 10.45
N TYR A 746 1.76 2.33 10.96
CA TYR A 746 1.21 2.74 12.24
C TYR A 746 2.06 2.27 13.44
N PRO A 747 1.88 2.87 14.65
CA PRO A 747 2.59 2.44 15.86
C PRO A 747 2.32 0.98 16.27
N LEU A 748 1.18 0.42 15.84
CA LEU A 748 0.85 -0.99 16.06
C LEU A 748 1.23 -1.80 14.82
N SER A 749 1.94 -2.91 15.03
CA SER A 749 2.33 -3.85 13.96
C SER A 749 1.24 -4.88 13.64
N VAL A 750 0.14 -4.89 14.39
CA VAL A 750 -0.99 -5.80 14.23
C VAL A 750 -2.30 -5.06 14.48
N GLN A 751 -3.37 -5.52 13.85
CA GLN A 751 -4.76 -5.17 14.16
C GLN A 751 -5.39 -6.26 14.99
N GLN A 752 -6.32 -5.88 15.86
CA GLN A 752 -7.25 -6.83 16.47
C GLN A 752 -8.25 -7.25 15.38
N HIS A 753 -8.45 -8.55 15.24
CA HIS A 753 -9.32 -9.18 14.24
C HIS A 753 -10.47 -9.87 14.95
N VAL A 754 -11.67 -9.31 14.80
CA VAL A 754 -12.89 -9.78 15.41
C VAL A 754 -13.74 -10.49 14.36
N GLN A 755 -14.26 -11.65 14.73
CA GLN A 755 -15.06 -12.49 13.86
C GLN A 755 -16.39 -12.79 14.52
N ILE A 756 -17.49 -12.43 13.85
CA ILE A 756 -18.85 -12.71 14.29
C ILE A 756 -19.39 -13.86 13.44
N HIS A 757 -19.68 -14.99 14.06
CA HIS A 757 -20.13 -16.19 13.36
C HIS A 757 -21.65 -16.18 13.20
N GLY A 758 -22.11 -16.45 11.98
CA GLY A 758 -23.51 -16.58 11.60
C GLY A 758 -23.82 -17.99 11.09
N GLU A 759 -25.05 -18.44 11.31
CA GLU A 759 -25.56 -19.67 10.69
C GLU A 759 -25.96 -19.40 9.24
N SER A 760 -26.40 -20.44 8.52
CA SER A 760 -26.96 -20.28 7.16
C SER A 760 -28.16 -19.33 7.16
N ASP A 761 -28.32 -18.53 6.09
CA ASP A 761 -29.40 -17.54 5.93
C ASP A 761 -29.47 -16.47 7.03
N HIS A 762 -28.40 -16.24 7.79
CA HIS A 762 -28.37 -15.17 8.80
C HIS A 762 -27.78 -13.88 8.21
N ASP A 763 -28.55 -12.81 8.33
CA ASP A 763 -28.08 -11.45 8.10
C ASP A 763 -27.13 -11.00 9.23
N TYR A 764 -26.33 -9.98 8.92
CA TYR A 764 -25.61 -9.21 9.93
C TYR A 764 -26.12 -7.78 9.96
N VAL A 765 -26.43 -7.26 11.15
CA VAL A 765 -26.76 -5.84 11.36
C VAL A 765 -25.87 -5.31 12.46
N VAL A 766 -24.93 -4.43 12.09
CA VAL A 766 -23.89 -3.90 12.99
C VAL A 766 -23.87 -2.38 12.91
N LEU A 767 -24.00 -1.71 14.07
CA LEU A 767 -23.78 -0.27 14.18
C LEU A 767 -22.37 -0.02 14.72
N LEU A 768 -21.56 0.70 13.96
CA LEU A 768 -20.22 1.14 14.33
C LEU A 768 -20.28 2.59 14.79
N GLU A 769 -19.87 2.82 16.02
CA GLU A 769 -19.86 4.13 16.68
C GLU A 769 -18.42 4.51 17.04
N PRO A 770 -17.76 5.32 16.19
CA PRO A 770 -16.61 6.10 16.60
C PRO A 770 -17.01 7.12 17.67
N ARG A 771 -16.25 7.22 18.75
CA ARG A 771 -16.46 8.25 19.78
C ARG A 771 -15.21 8.49 20.60
N ARG A 772 -15.16 9.61 21.30
CA ARG A 772 -14.10 9.87 22.28
C ARG A 772 -14.30 9.02 23.53
N ASN A 773 -13.20 8.76 24.24
CA ASN A 773 -13.23 8.04 25.53
C ASN A 773 -14.16 8.68 26.57
N THR A 774 -14.33 9.99 26.51
CA THR A 774 -15.14 10.80 27.44
C THR A 774 -16.63 10.81 27.08
N GLU A 775 -16.98 10.44 25.85
CA GLU A 775 -18.34 10.46 25.34
C GLU A 775 -19.10 9.19 25.73
N LYS A 776 -20.41 9.34 25.96
CA LYS A 776 -21.28 8.21 26.26
C LYS A 776 -21.75 7.58 24.97
N SER A 777 -21.61 6.25 24.90
CA SER A 777 -22.10 5.45 23.78
C SER A 777 -23.60 5.64 23.55
N VAL A 778 -24.02 5.63 22.28
CA VAL A 778 -25.42 5.52 21.88
C VAL A 778 -26.04 4.24 22.45
N LYS A 779 -27.36 4.25 22.60
CA LYS A 779 -28.12 3.05 22.97
C LYS A 779 -28.94 2.58 21.78
N ILE A 780 -28.93 1.28 21.53
CA ILE A 780 -29.80 0.66 20.54
C ILE A 780 -30.90 -0.12 21.26
N ILE A 781 -32.14 0.09 20.83
CA ILE A 781 -33.29 -0.67 21.28
C ILE A 781 -33.93 -1.31 20.05
N THR A 782 -33.98 -2.63 20.04
CA THR A 782 -34.76 -3.37 19.05
C THR A 782 -36.24 -3.18 19.35
N GLY A 783 -36.98 -2.62 18.40
CA GLY A 783 -38.42 -2.49 18.49
C GLY A 783 -39.06 -3.88 18.46
N SER A 784 -39.74 -4.26 19.54
CA SER A 784 -40.61 -5.43 19.57
C SER A 784 -42.04 -4.98 19.81
N GLY A 785 -42.95 -5.33 18.90
CA GLY A 785 -44.36 -4.99 19.02
C GLY A 785 -45.23 -5.75 18.03
N GLU A 786 -46.47 -6.05 18.43
CA GLU A 786 -47.48 -6.79 17.64
C GLU A 786 -47.87 -6.11 16.29
N LYS A 787 -47.29 -4.94 15.97
CA LYS A 787 -47.61 -4.10 14.82
C LYS A 787 -46.48 -3.94 13.79
N ILE A 788 -45.30 -4.54 14.01
CA ILE A 788 -44.25 -4.57 12.98
C ILE A 788 -44.59 -5.69 12.00
N ALA A 789 -44.74 -5.34 10.72
CA ALA A 789 -45.08 -6.31 9.69
C ALA A 789 -43.99 -7.37 9.51
N ASP A 790 -44.39 -8.59 9.17
CA ASP A 790 -43.47 -9.71 8.91
C ASP A 790 -42.37 -9.31 7.91
N GLY A 791 -41.11 -9.62 8.24
CA GLY A 791 -39.96 -9.28 7.41
C GLY A 791 -39.43 -7.86 7.60
N VAL A 792 -39.98 -7.06 8.52
CA VAL A 792 -39.42 -5.75 8.90
C VAL A 792 -38.80 -5.83 10.29
N SER A 793 -37.58 -5.31 10.43
CA SER A 793 -36.99 -5.00 11.73
C SER A 793 -36.92 -3.49 11.93
N LEU A 794 -37.13 -3.03 13.16
CA LEU A 794 -37.03 -1.62 13.53
C LEU A 794 -36.05 -1.47 14.69
N TYR A 795 -35.03 -0.62 14.52
CA TYR A 795 -34.05 -0.32 15.56
C TYR A 795 -34.11 1.15 15.91
N GLN A 796 -34.23 1.45 17.20
CA GLN A 796 -34.17 2.81 17.72
C GLN A 796 -32.76 3.07 18.24
N ILE A 797 -32.09 4.08 17.68
CA ILE A 797 -30.76 4.52 18.12
C ILE A 797 -30.94 5.82 18.89
N ILE A 798 -30.50 5.84 20.14
CA ILE A 798 -30.69 6.93 21.09
C ILE A 798 -29.33 7.52 21.43
N HIS A 799 -29.12 8.77 21.06
CA HIS A 799 -27.90 9.50 21.41
C HIS A 799 -27.92 9.91 22.89
N SER A 800 -26.74 10.18 23.45
CA SER A 800 -26.56 10.51 24.86
C SER A 800 -27.27 11.81 25.30
N ASN A 801 -27.51 12.72 24.35
CA ASN A 801 -28.28 13.95 24.55
C ASN A 801 -29.81 13.74 24.48
N GLY A 802 -30.28 12.52 24.21
CA GLY A 802 -31.70 12.16 24.11
C GLY A 802 -32.30 12.21 22.70
N GLN A 803 -31.56 12.67 21.69
CA GLN A 803 -31.99 12.59 20.28
C GLN A 803 -32.16 11.15 19.83
N ARG A 804 -33.06 10.92 18.87
CA ARG A 804 -33.46 9.58 18.43
C ARG A 804 -33.53 9.50 16.91
N ILE A 805 -32.96 8.45 16.37
CA ILE A 805 -33.21 7.99 15.01
C ILE A 805 -33.74 6.56 15.03
N TYR A 806 -34.41 6.18 13.95
CA TYR A 806 -35.00 4.87 13.77
C TYR A 806 -34.51 4.31 12.43
N ALA A 807 -33.90 3.14 12.45
CA ALA A 807 -33.53 2.39 11.25
C ALA A 807 -34.54 1.25 11.05
N ALA A 808 -35.30 1.31 9.96
CA ALA A 808 -36.23 0.24 9.56
C ALA A 808 -35.63 -0.56 8.41
N ILE A 809 -35.42 -1.85 8.62
CA ILE A 809 -34.91 -2.79 7.60
C ILE A 809 -36.07 -3.61 7.07
N ASN A 810 -36.37 -3.50 5.78
CA ASN A 810 -37.36 -4.35 5.11
C ASN A 810 -36.63 -5.46 4.33
N ARG A 811 -36.78 -6.71 4.80
CA ARG A 811 -36.22 -7.93 4.20
C ARG A 811 -37.19 -8.64 3.26
N SER A 812 -38.41 -8.14 3.15
CA SER A 812 -39.41 -8.77 2.30
C SER A 812 -39.22 -8.39 0.84
N GLU A 813 -39.69 -9.26 -0.05
CA GLU A 813 -39.76 -9.01 -1.50
C GLU A 813 -40.74 -7.90 -1.90
N GLN A 814 -41.53 -7.39 -0.94
CA GLN A 814 -42.58 -6.43 -1.20
C GLN A 814 -42.36 -5.13 -0.45
N ALA A 815 -42.93 -4.06 -0.99
CA ALA A 815 -43.00 -2.82 -0.22
C ALA A 815 -43.94 -3.04 0.97
N VAL A 816 -43.49 -2.63 2.15
CA VAL A 816 -44.25 -2.80 3.40
C VAL A 816 -44.73 -1.44 3.88
N ARG A 817 -46.00 -1.40 4.27
CA ARG A 817 -46.62 -0.23 4.88
C ARG A 817 -46.51 -0.33 6.39
N LEU A 818 -45.67 0.51 6.99
CA LEU A 818 -45.49 0.58 8.44
C LEU A 818 -46.37 1.72 8.99
N ASN A 819 -47.31 1.39 9.90
CA ASN A 819 -48.06 2.40 10.64
C ASN A 819 -47.21 2.87 11.84
N ILE A 820 -46.97 4.18 11.91
CA ILE A 820 -46.02 4.78 12.85
C ILE A 820 -46.72 5.70 13.88
N GLU A 821 -48.05 5.58 14.05
CA GLU A 821 -48.85 6.40 14.99
C GLU A 821 -48.25 6.53 16.40
N GLU A 822 -47.48 5.54 16.86
CA GLU A 822 -46.84 5.54 18.20
C GLU A 822 -45.47 6.22 18.28
N LEU A 823 -44.77 6.45 17.16
CA LEU A 823 -43.43 7.04 17.20
C LEU A 823 -43.48 8.59 17.19
N GLY A 824 -44.55 9.22 16.67
CA GLY A 824 -44.68 10.68 16.56
C GLY A 824 -44.23 11.31 15.23
N ILE A 825 -43.61 12.50 15.27
CA ILE A 825 -43.17 13.26 14.08
C ILE A 825 -41.78 12.80 13.63
N PHE A 826 -41.62 12.52 12.32
CA PHE A 826 -40.37 12.06 11.71
C PHE A 826 -40.02 12.75 10.41
N LYS A 827 -38.72 12.80 10.12
CA LYS A 827 -38.15 13.09 8.81
C LYS A 827 -37.35 11.87 8.33
N GLU A 828 -37.60 11.40 7.10
CA GLU A 828 -36.72 10.41 6.46
C GLU A 828 -35.42 11.09 6.01
N LEU A 829 -34.29 10.57 6.50
CA LEU A 829 -32.96 11.07 6.17
C LEU A 829 -32.56 10.63 4.76
N GLY A 830 -31.85 11.49 4.02
CA GLY A 830 -31.37 11.18 2.67
C GLY A 830 -32.42 11.33 1.55
N SER A 831 -33.62 11.85 1.83
CA SER A 831 -34.60 12.14 0.78
C SER A 831 -34.21 13.40 -0.02
N SER A 832 -34.19 13.30 -1.36
CA SER A 832 -33.68 14.33 -2.29
C SER A 832 -34.54 15.60 -2.43
N LYS A 833 -35.51 15.80 -1.55
CA LYS A 833 -36.41 16.95 -1.58
C LYS A 833 -36.37 17.70 -0.26
N ASP A 834 -36.11 18.99 -0.34
CA ASP A 834 -36.44 20.01 0.70
C ASP A 834 -37.95 20.10 1.00
N GLU A 835 -38.76 19.18 0.52
CA GLU A 835 -40.11 19.01 1.00
C GLU A 835 -39.99 18.25 2.34
N PRO A 836 -40.31 18.87 3.50
CA PRO A 836 -40.61 18.06 4.67
C PRO A 836 -41.59 16.98 4.21
N VAL A 837 -41.46 15.74 4.70
CA VAL A 837 -42.43 14.66 4.47
C VAL A 837 -43.74 15.05 5.17
N TYR A 838 -44.42 16.03 4.58
CA TYR A 838 -45.65 16.70 4.97
C TYR A 838 -46.22 17.37 3.72
N ARG A 839 -46.57 16.57 2.70
CA ARG A 839 -47.60 16.95 1.71
C ARG A 839 -48.23 15.84 0.87
N ASN A 840 -48.15 14.58 1.31
CA ASN A 840 -49.05 13.53 0.81
C ASN A 840 -49.80 12.78 1.92
N LEU A 841 -49.83 13.32 3.14
CA LEU A 841 -50.84 12.96 4.14
C LEU A 841 -52.12 13.76 3.83
N ASN A 842 -52.73 13.48 2.67
CA ASN A 842 -54.16 13.74 2.55
C ASN A 842 -54.85 12.72 3.45
N GLN A 843 -55.28 13.20 4.62
CA GLN A 843 -56.41 12.69 5.40
C GLN A 843 -56.55 11.15 5.46
N GLU A 844 -56.11 10.60 6.60
CA GLU A 844 -56.60 9.39 7.30
C GLU A 844 -55.59 8.26 7.60
N GLU A 845 -54.36 8.22 7.05
CA GLU A 845 -53.40 7.15 7.43
C GLU A 845 -51.91 7.61 7.48
N GLU A 846 -51.27 7.55 8.66
CA GLU A 846 -49.82 7.80 8.90
C GLU A 846 -48.96 6.57 8.53
N ILE A 847 -48.84 6.29 7.23
CA ILE A 847 -48.17 5.09 6.72
C ILE A 847 -46.83 5.44 6.05
N LEU A 848 -45.73 4.84 6.51
CA LEU A 848 -44.46 4.82 5.79
C LEU A 848 -44.39 3.64 4.83
N ASN A 849 -43.95 3.88 3.59
CA ASN A 849 -43.79 2.85 2.58
C ASN A 849 -42.33 2.43 2.48
N LEU A 850 -41.97 1.36 3.17
CA LEU A 850 -40.63 0.79 3.16
C LEU A 850 -40.44 -0.01 1.86
N LYS A 851 -39.44 0.35 1.07
CA LYS A 851 -39.09 -0.39 -0.16
C LYS A 851 -38.55 -1.77 0.22
N PRO A 852 -38.76 -2.81 -0.61
CA PRO A 852 -38.17 -4.12 -0.39
C PRO A 852 -36.65 -4.03 -0.38
N HIS A 853 -35.99 -4.84 0.45
CA HIS A 853 -34.54 -4.99 0.52
C HIS A 853 -33.81 -3.65 0.69
N ARG A 854 -34.29 -2.85 1.64
CA ARG A 854 -33.78 -1.50 1.94
C ARG A 854 -33.80 -1.20 3.43
N ILE A 855 -32.86 -0.34 3.83
CA ILE A 855 -32.87 0.35 5.12
C ILE A 855 -33.46 1.74 4.90
N HIS A 856 -34.36 2.15 5.77
CA HIS A 856 -34.87 3.51 5.84
C HIS A 856 -34.54 4.10 7.20
N VAL A 857 -33.96 5.30 7.23
CA VAL A 857 -33.57 5.98 8.47
C VAL A 857 -34.44 7.20 8.70
N PHE A 858 -35.01 7.31 9.89
CA PHE A 858 -35.92 8.39 10.28
C PHE A 858 -35.40 9.12 11.50
N TYR A 859 -35.41 10.45 11.46
CA TYR A 859 -35.07 11.30 12.59
C TYR A 859 -36.32 11.81 13.30
N SER A 860 -36.33 11.73 14.64
CA SER A 860 -37.36 12.35 15.47
C SER A 860 -36.81 13.62 16.13
N PRO A 861 -37.36 14.82 15.84
CA PRO A 861 -36.92 16.07 16.46
C PRO A 861 -37.24 16.24 17.96
N SER A 862 -37.51 15.16 18.70
CA SER A 862 -38.39 15.13 19.87
C SER A 862 -38.21 16.24 20.91
N ASP A 863 -39.31 16.95 21.17
CA ASP A 863 -39.63 17.59 22.45
C ASP A 863 -40.95 16.99 23.02
N LEU A 864 -41.18 15.68 22.81
CA LEU A 864 -42.36 14.97 23.35
C LEU A 864 -41.98 14.16 24.59
N LYS A 865 -42.26 14.74 25.76
CA LYS A 865 -42.26 14.07 27.05
C LYS A 865 -43.28 12.92 27.07
N GLY A 866 -42.81 11.71 27.33
CA GLY A 866 -43.62 10.64 27.92
C GLY A 866 -43.83 9.42 27.04
N LEU A 867 -42.90 8.46 27.14
CA LEU A 867 -43.22 7.05 26.99
C LEU A 867 -42.59 6.34 28.19
N VAL A 868 -43.45 5.94 29.13
CA VAL A 868 -43.09 5.11 30.27
C VAL A 868 -43.13 3.67 29.79
N ILE A 869 -41.97 3.04 29.66
CA ILE A 869 -41.86 1.59 29.46
C ILE A 869 -41.94 0.96 30.87
N THR A 870 -43.02 0.27 31.18
CA THR A 870 -43.06 -0.60 32.37
C THR A 870 -42.33 -1.89 32.08
N SER A 871 -41.47 -2.29 33.03
CA SER A 871 -40.61 -3.47 33.07
C SER A 871 -41.29 -4.79 32.77
#